data_AF-A0A355WK24-F1
#
_entry.id   AF-A0A355WK24-F1
#
_cell.length_a   1.000
_cell.length_b   1.000
_cell.length_c   1.000
_cell.angle_alpha   90.00
_cell.angle_beta   90.00
_cell.angle_gamma   90.00
#
_symmetry.space_group_name_H-M   'P 1'
#
loop_
_entity.id
_entity.type
_entity.pdbx_description
1 polymer ?
#
loop_
_entity_poly.entity_id
_entity_poly.type
_entity_poly.pdbx_seq_one_letter_code
_entity_poly.pdbx_strand_id
1 'polypeptide(L)'
;MHIVTQFPHKIVEDQDMGVPMPDGCRLSARVWMPEEASEKPFPAILEYIPYRKRDGTIGRDEIMHKYFAGRGYAVVRLDMRGSGESQGLMADEYTQVELDDAVAAIAWIAAQPWCDGNVGMMGKSWGGFNCLQTAAMNPDALRAIITVCSTTDRYADDIHYKGGCLLNDNFAWGSQMWSYSSRPPDPALVGDKWREMWMERLEAEPFLAATWLAHQRRDEYWKHGSVCEDYSAIKIPVLSIGGWADNYMNTVSHLVENLDVPVKGIVGPWVHQYPHTADPGPQIGFLQEAVRWWDHWLKGIATGVENDPAYRAYLQQTVKPARMHKHRDGHWLAESVWPSERVLTQVLPLSGAGVLGGNGGAFETQVNSPLDCGFGVGSFFPMSGDVPQHHADQRDDDARSACFDTDVLQQDLDILGAPFIRLRLSSDKPRAQIAVRLCEVHPDGASGRVTYGVLNLCHRNGHEAPQDIVPGEAFEIALTLDQMAYRIKAGMRLRVAISSAYWPFLWPVAERATLTLLEGALELPVHTGSEKNEWQFDEAEGASPWEARVLRPALYEKTQVTDKTTGEIRLILHDDLGLNEDPMHGLRSGTVTREVWRIHPDDPLCASGDIHWTQELARGDWSIRTETTAKMWSDAETYYLAGRLEAFEGDVLVYERDVETTVPRDFT
;
A
#
# COMPACT_ATOMS: atom_id res chain seq x y z
N MET A 1 1.66 -10.24 21.17
CA MET A 1 3.00 -9.64 21.13
C MET A 1 3.53 -9.54 22.55
N HIS A 2 4.72 -10.07 22.79
CA HIS A 2 5.44 -9.98 24.05
C HIS A 2 6.21 -8.65 24.16
N ILE A 3 6.09 -7.94 25.28
CA ILE A 3 6.78 -6.67 25.50
C ILE A 3 8.13 -6.92 26.18
N VAL A 4 9.20 -6.52 25.50
CA VAL A 4 10.57 -6.60 26.00
C VAL A 4 10.93 -5.31 26.71
N THR A 5 11.26 -5.42 28.00
CA THR A 5 11.61 -4.28 28.87
C THR A 5 13.08 -4.28 29.31
N GLN A 6 13.80 -5.37 29.04
CA GLN A 6 15.23 -5.52 29.34
C GLN A 6 15.96 -5.84 28.05
N PHE A 7 16.96 -5.01 27.73
CA PHE A 7 17.78 -5.15 26.53
C PHE A 7 19.25 -5.35 26.90
N PRO A 8 20.04 -6.04 26.04
CA PRO A 8 21.48 -6.16 26.21
C PRO A 8 22.22 -4.83 26.32
N HIS A 9 21.71 -3.80 25.63
CA HIS A 9 22.25 -2.44 25.66
C HIS A 9 21.25 -1.46 26.27
N LYS A 10 21.75 -0.53 27.07
CA LYS A 10 20.97 0.66 27.45
C LYS A 10 20.86 1.59 26.26
N ILE A 11 19.72 2.27 26.14
CA ILE A 11 19.41 3.10 24.98
C ILE A 11 19.48 4.57 25.39
N VAL A 12 20.19 5.36 24.58
CA VAL A 12 20.12 6.83 24.58
C VAL A 12 19.36 7.31 23.35
N GLU A 13 18.68 8.44 23.47
CA GLU A 13 17.85 9.00 22.42
C GLU A 13 18.24 10.45 22.14
N ASP A 14 18.39 10.79 20.86
CA ASP A 14 18.38 12.17 20.36
C ASP A 14 17.07 12.40 19.60
N GLN A 15 16.31 13.41 20.00
CA GLN A 15 14.98 13.69 19.42
C GLN A 15 15.04 14.48 18.09
N ASP A 16 16.17 15.15 17.81
CA ASP A 16 16.33 16.02 16.64
C ASP A 16 17.80 16.15 16.23
N MET A 17 18.42 15.02 15.92
CA MET A 17 19.76 15.00 15.35
C MET A 17 19.74 15.61 13.95
N GLY A 18 20.53 16.65 13.73
CA GLY A 18 20.62 17.33 12.43
C GLY A 18 21.51 16.57 11.45
N VAL A 19 20.96 16.23 10.29
CA VAL A 19 21.68 15.59 9.19
C VAL A 19 21.86 16.62 8.06
N PRO A 20 23.05 17.21 7.88
CA PRO A 20 23.30 18.18 6.83
C PRO A 20 23.43 17.49 5.46
N MET A 21 22.62 17.93 4.50
CA MET A 21 22.72 17.54 3.10
C MET A 21 23.81 18.36 2.39
N PRO A 22 24.35 17.87 1.24
CA PRO A 22 25.40 18.56 0.50
C PRO A 22 25.04 19.99 0.05
N ASP A 23 23.75 20.28 -0.13
CA ASP A 23 23.22 21.60 -0.51
C ASP A 23 23.03 22.55 0.69
N GLY A 24 23.33 22.09 1.91
CA GLY A 24 23.16 22.85 3.15
C GLY A 24 21.79 22.69 3.80
N CYS A 25 20.86 21.94 3.20
CA CYS A 25 19.59 21.60 3.85
C CYS A 25 19.84 20.75 5.09
N ARG A 26 19.17 21.06 6.20
CA ARG A 26 19.19 20.22 7.41
C ARG A 26 17.96 19.32 7.43
N LEU A 27 18.19 18.01 7.37
CA LEU A 27 17.17 17.02 7.70
C LEU A 27 17.19 16.71 9.20
N SER A 28 16.05 16.29 9.73
CA SER A 28 15.81 16.07 11.15
C SER A 28 15.60 14.59 11.43
N ALA A 29 16.44 14.01 12.28
CA ALA A 29 16.36 12.61 12.68
C ALA A 29 16.02 12.46 14.16
N ARG A 30 15.23 11.44 14.49
CA ARG A 30 15.11 10.89 15.83
C ARG A 30 15.96 9.63 15.87
N VAL A 31 16.89 9.57 16.80
CA VAL A 31 17.96 8.58 16.80
C VAL A 31 17.99 7.85 18.13
N TRP A 32 17.94 6.52 18.08
CA TRP A 32 18.12 5.65 19.24
C TRP A 32 19.42 4.87 19.09
N MET A 33 20.28 4.91 20.10
CA MET A 33 21.58 4.25 20.07
C MET A 33 21.87 3.54 21.38
N PRO A 34 22.71 2.49 21.36
CA PRO A 34 23.38 2.01 22.56
C PRO A 34 24.11 3.15 23.29
N GLU A 35 24.02 3.22 24.61
CA GLU A 35 24.76 4.20 25.44
C GLU A 35 26.28 4.15 25.16
N GLU A 36 26.79 2.96 24.89
CA GLU A 36 28.18 2.69 24.56
C GLU A 36 28.61 3.20 23.16
N ALA A 37 27.68 3.73 22.35
CA ALA A 37 27.98 4.28 21.03
C ALA A 37 28.92 5.51 21.10
N SER A 38 29.05 6.12 22.29
CA SER A 38 30.03 7.16 22.59
C SER A 38 31.46 6.64 22.76
N GLU A 39 31.64 5.33 22.97
CA GLU A 39 32.93 4.68 23.23
C GLU A 39 33.36 3.77 22.08
N LYS A 40 32.41 3.14 21.40
CA LYS A 40 32.66 2.24 20.26
C LYS A 40 31.55 2.37 19.21
N PRO A 41 31.88 2.19 17.91
CA PRO A 41 30.88 2.27 16.85
C PRO A 41 29.98 1.03 16.79
N PHE A 42 28.78 1.21 16.23
CA PHE A 42 27.79 0.17 15.95
C PHE A 42 27.28 0.29 14.51
N PRO A 43 26.75 -0.77 13.89
CA PRO A 43 26.05 -0.64 12.61
C PRO A 43 24.78 0.21 12.77
N ALA A 44 24.38 0.89 11.69
CA ALA A 44 23.20 1.74 11.70
C ALA A 44 22.04 1.19 10.86
N ILE A 45 20.82 1.56 11.21
CA ILE A 45 19.59 1.25 10.46
C ILE A 45 18.86 2.57 10.18
N LEU A 46 18.58 2.86 8.91
CA LEU A 46 17.86 4.04 8.46
C LEU A 46 16.41 3.71 8.11
N GLU A 47 15.45 4.48 8.62
CA GLU A 47 14.10 4.62 8.07
C GLU A 47 13.90 6.07 7.62
N TYR A 48 13.58 6.28 6.34
CA TYR A 48 13.52 7.60 5.69
C TYR A 48 12.16 7.80 5.02
N ILE A 49 11.33 8.70 5.55
CA ILE A 49 9.91 8.81 5.19
C ILE A 49 9.35 10.22 5.46
N PRO A 50 8.21 10.61 4.85
CA PRO A 50 7.62 11.93 5.03
C PRO A 50 6.66 12.02 6.24
N TYR A 51 6.53 10.95 7.03
CA TYR A 51 5.48 10.80 8.03
C TYR A 51 5.88 11.27 9.44
N ARG A 52 6.30 12.52 9.63
CA ARG A 52 6.58 13.18 10.94
C ARG A 52 6.94 12.27 12.14
N LYS A 53 8.23 12.16 12.46
CA LYS A 53 8.73 11.27 13.54
C LYS A 53 8.20 11.57 14.95
N ARG A 54 7.71 12.79 15.20
CA ARG A 54 7.30 13.24 16.54
C ARG A 54 5.84 12.93 16.88
N ASP A 55 4.95 13.07 15.90
CA ASP A 55 3.50 12.97 16.10
C ASP A 55 2.80 12.07 15.08
N GLY A 56 3.47 11.71 13.99
CA GLY A 56 2.94 10.82 12.95
C GLY A 56 3.26 9.35 13.18
N THR A 57 4.54 9.02 13.44
CA THR A 57 5.00 7.62 13.53
C THR A 57 5.44 7.16 14.92
N ILE A 58 5.38 8.04 15.92
CA ILE A 58 5.87 7.77 17.28
C ILE A 58 5.40 6.42 17.86
N GLY A 59 4.13 6.06 17.69
CA GLY A 59 3.58 4.82 18.24
C GLY A 59 4.28 3.55 17.74
N ARG A 60 4.59 3.48 16.44
CA ARG A 60 5.33 2.34 15.86
C ARG A 60 6.84 2.46 16.10
N ASP A 61 7.36 3.69 16.08
CA ASP A 61 8.79 3.95 16.19
C ASP A 61 9.30 3.52 17.56
N GLU A 62 8.55 3.81 18.62
CA GLU A 62 8.81 3.41 20.00
C GLU A 62 8.95 1.89 20.17
N ILE A 63 8.09 1.11 19.52
CA ILE A 63 8.08 -0.35 19.61
C ILE A 63 9.28 -0.95 18.87
N MET A 64 9.56 -0.44 17.67
CA MET A 64 10.50 -1.05 16.74
C MET A 64 11.94 -0.54 16.90
N HIS A 65 12.12 0.78 16.91
CA HIS A 65 13.45 1.37 16.86
C HIS A 65 14.19 1.16 18.18
N LYS A 66 13.49 1.25 19.32
CA LYS A 66 14.07 0.90 20.62
C LYS A 66 14.46 -0.58 20.70
N TYR A 67 13.68 -1.47 20.07
CA TYR A 67 13.98 -2.89 20.05
C TYR A 67 15.30 -3.20 19.33
N PHE A 68 15.53 -2.56 18.18
CA PHE A 68 16.78 -2.68 17.45
C PHE A 68 17.93 -1.98 18.19
N ALA A 69 17.73 -0.78 18.71
CA ALA A 69 18.77 -0.06 19.46
C ALA A 69 19.26 -0.86 20.69
N GLY A 70 18.34 -1.44 21.45
CA GLY A 70 18.65 -2.31 22.57
C GLY A 70 19.46 -3.57 22.20
N ARG A 71 19.49 -3.95 20.91
CA ARG A 71 20.24 -5.09 20.35
C ARG A 71 21.51 -4.67 19.60
N GLY A 72 21.99 -3.44 19.84
CA GLY A 72 23.29 -2.99 19.36
C GLY A 72 23.25 -2.45 17.94
N TYR A 73 22.32 -1.54 17.66
CA TYR A 73 22.19 -0.79 16.40
C TYR A 73 21.99 0.69 16.68
N ALA A 74 22.60 1.56 15.89
CA ALA A 74 22.22 2.97 15.84
C ALA A 74 21.02 3.12 14.88
N VAL A 75 19.82 3.40 15.39
CA VAL A 75 18.60 3.44 14.58
C VAL A 75 18.23 4.89 14.32
N VAL A 76 18.19 5.28 13.04
CA VAL A 76 18.00 6.64 12.57
C VAL A 76 16.65 6.72 11.85
N ARG A 77 15.66 7.32 12.50
CA ARG A 77 14.39 7.66 11.86
C ARG A 77 14.49 9.10 11.35
N LEU A 78 14.63 9.25 10.04
CA LEU A 78 14.85 10.52 9.37
C LEU A 78 13.56 11.05 8.74
N ASP A 79 13.16 12.29 9.05
CA ASP A 79 12.13 13.00 8.30
C ASP A 79 12.69 13.43 6.94
N MET A 80 11.97 13.12 5.86
CA MET A 80 12.30 13.61 4.53
C MET A 80 12.34 15.13 4.43
N ARG A 81 13.04 15.65 3.42
CA ARG A 81 13.02 17.08 3.06
C ARG A 81 11.58 17.61 3.01
N GLY A 82 11.33 18.73 3.69
CA GLY A 82 10.01 19.35 3.78
C GLY A 82 9.01 18.67 4.72
N SER A 83 9.38 17.57 5.37
CA SER A 83 8.52 16.85 6.31
C SER A 83 8.97 17.07 7.75
N GLY A 84 8.01 17.10 8.69
CA GLY A 84 8.32 17.30 10.10
C GLY A 84 9.19 18.54 10.32
N GLU A 85 10.29 18.33 11.03
CA GLU A 85 11.28 19.35 11.37
C GLU A 85 12.42 19.50 10.33
N SER A 86 12.44 18.69 9.27
CA SER A 86 13.42 18.78 8.19
C SER A 86 13.18 20.02 7.31
N GLN A 87 14.23 20.74 6.95
CA GLN A 87 14.11 21.91 6.07
C GLN A 87 13.69 21.53 4.64
N GLY A 88 13.39 22.55 3.84
CA GLY A 88 13.03 22.41 2.43
C GLY A 88 11.56 22.09 2.20
N LEU A 89 11.27 21.49 1.05
CA LEU A 89 9.94 21.22 0.51
C LEU A 89 9.85 19.77 0.04
N MET A 90 8.71 19.13 0.31
CA MET A 90 8.33 17.87 -0.32
C MET A 90 7.63 18.23 -1.64
N ALA A 91 8.36 18.10 -2.76
CA ALA A 91 7.91 18.56 -4.06
C ALA A 91 7.13 17.51 -4.85
N ASP A 92 7.38 16.23 -4.59
CA ASP A 92 6.67 15.10 -5.17
C ASP A 92 7.07 13.82 -4.44
N GLU A 93 6.47 12.69 -4.82
CA GLU A 93 6.87 11.37 -4.36
C GLU A 93 8.08 10.80 -5.12
N TYR A 94 9.07 10.31 -4.37
CA TYR A 94 10.23 9.59 -4.88
C TYR A 94 11.09 10.37 -5.87
N THR A 95 11.14 11.71 -5.74
CA THR A 95 11.95 12.56 -6.63
C THR A 95 13.43 12.17 -6.58
N GLN A 96 14.19 12.51 -7.63
CA GLN A 96 15.64 12.32 -7.60
C GLN A 96 16.30 12.99 -6.38
N VAL A 97 15.81 14.17 -5.97
CA VAL A 97 16.31 14.86 -4.76
C VAL A 97 16.03 14.06 -3.49
N GLU A 98 14.86 13.44 -3.36
CA GLU A 98 14.56 12.56 -2.23
C GLU A 98 15.57 11.40 -2.17
N LEU A 99 15.86 10.77 -3.31
CA LEU A 99 16.77 9.63 -3.37
C LEU A 99 18.23 10.06 -3.14
N ASP A 100 18.65 11.19 -3.71
CA ASP A 100 19.98 11.79 -3.48
C ASP A 100 20.19 12.13 -2.00
N ASP A 101 19.16 12.68 -1.34
CA ASP A 101 19.17 12.95 0.11
C ASP A 101 19.30 11.65 0.92
N ALA A 102 18.63 10.56 0.51
CA ALA A 102 18.79 9.26 1.16
C ALA A 102 20.21 8.70 1.01
N VAL A 103 20.80 8.78 -0.19
CA VAL A 103 22.20 8.38 -0.44
C VAL A 103 23.18 9.22 0.40
N ALA A 104 22.98 10.53 0.44
CA ALA A 104 23.80 11.44 1.23
C ALA A 104 23.66 11.18 2.74
N ALA A 105 22.45 10.91 3.22
CA ALA A 105 22.19 10.55 4.61
C ALA A 105 22.90 9.23 4.99
N ILE A 106 22.85 8.21 4.13
CA ILE A 106 23.58 6.95 4.33
C ILE A 106 25.09 7.20 4.45
N ALA A 107 25.66 8.01 3.56
CA ALA A 107 27.07 8.37 3.61
C ALA A 107 27.42 9.16 4.89
N TRP A 108 26.56 10.09 5.30
CA TRP A 108 26.74 10.88 6.51
C TRP A 108 26.68 10.00 7.77
N ILE A 109 25.70 9.10 7.85
CA ILE A 109 25.54 8.13 8.96
C ILE A 109 26.81 7.28 9.08
N ALA A 110 27.28 6.70 7.98
CA ALA A 110 28.45 5.84 7.94
C ALA A 110 29.75 6.56 8.37
N ALA A 111 29.81 7.89 8.23
CA ALA A 111 30.94 8.71 8.64
C ALA A 111 30.92 9.13 10.11
N GLN A 112 29.83 8.87 10.85
CA GLN A 112 29.73 9.26 12.25
C GLN A 112 30.60 8.38 13.15
N PRO A 113 31.18 8.93 14.25
CA PRO A 113 32.04 8.15 15.15
C PRO A 113 31.31 7.02 15.89
N TRP A 114 29.98 7.10 15.97
CA TRP A 114 29.12 6.08 16.55
C TRP A 114 28.70 4.99 15.53
N CYS A 115 28.99 5.16 14.24
CA CYS A 115 28.70 4.18 13.20
C CYS A 115 29.97 3.41 12.80
N ASP A 116 29.86 2.10 12.56
CA ASP A 116 30.99 1.26 12.13
C ASP A 116 31.22 1.27 10.61
N GLY A 117 30.45 2.09 9.89
CA GLY A 117 30.46 2.22 8.44
C GLY A 117 29.47 1.32 7.71
N ASN A 118 28.77 0.42 8.40
CA ASN A 118 27.72 -0.42 7.81
C ASN A 118 26.33 0.16 8.10
N VAL A 119 25.56 0.38 7.05
CA VAL A 119 24.19 0.90 7.14
C VAL A 119 23.22 -0.10 6.50
N GLY A 120 22.14 -0.42 7.21
CA GLY A 120 20.94 -1.03 6.65
C GLY A 120 19.85 0.02 6.45
N MET A 121 18.89 -0.25 5.57
CA MET A 121 17.72 0.61 5.37
C MET A 121 16.44 -0.22 5.41
N MET A 122 15.40 0.31 6.04
CA MET A 122 14.10 -0.34 6.06
C MET A 122 12.93 0.64 6.07
N GLY A 123 11.77 0.16 5.68
CA GLY A 123 10.54 0.94 5.77
C GLY A 123 9.31 0.20 5.26
N LYS A 124 8.14 0.76 5.58
CA LYS A 124 6.84 0.29 5.09
C LYS A 124 6.26 1.29 4.11
N SER A 125 5.54 0.81 3.08
CA SER A 125 4.85 1.68 2.12
C SER A 125 5.88 2.56 1.43
N TRP A 126 5.73 3.88 1.46
CA TRP A 126 6.76 4.82 1.02
C TRP A 126 8.19 4.49 1.44
N GLY A 127 8.40 4.13 2.71
CA GLY A 127 9.73 3.75 3.18
C GLY A 127 10.22 2.42 2.58
N GLY A 128 9.32 1.54 2.15
CA GLY A 128 9.65 0.32 1.42
C GLY A 128 9.96 0.59 -0.06
N PHE A 129 9.24 1.52 -0.69
CA PHE A 129 9.49 1.96 -2.07
C PHE A 129 10.87 2.63 -2.17
N ASN A 130 11.11 3.66 -1.36
CA ASN A 130 12.38 4.37 -1.41
C ASN A 130 13.55 3.53 -0.89
N CYS A 131 13.33 2.50 -0.07
CA CYS A 131 14.33 1.46 0.23
C CYS A 131 14.83 0.79 -1.05
N LEU A 132 13.91 0.29 -1.89
CA LEU A 132 14.24 -0.39 -3.14
C LEU A 132 14.92 0.56 -4.13
N GLN A 133 14.39 1.77 -4.28
CA GLN A 133 14.92 2.79 -5.19
C GLN A 133 16.32 3.26 -4.76
N THR A 134 16.52 3.51 -3.46
CA THR A 134 17.84 3.89 -2.92
C THR A 134 18.84 2.74 -3.07
N ALA A 135 18.42 1.50 -2.86
CA ALA A 135 19.29 0.33 -3.07
C ALA A 135 19.74 0.19 -4.54
N ALA A 136 18.86 0.52 -5.50
CA ALA A 136 19.20 0.55 -6.93
C ALA A 136 20.25 1.63 -7.28
N MET A 137 20.34 2.71 -6.49
CA MET A 137 21.43 3.70 -6.62
C MET A 137 22.78 3.22 -6.06
N ASN A 138 22.81 2.05 -5.42
CA ASN A 138 23.98 1.36 -4.91
C ASN A 138 24.92 2.25 -4.03
N PRO A 139 24.45 2.80 -2.89
CA PRO A 139 25.28 3.59 -1.98
C PRO A 139 26.38 2.75 -1.33
N ASP A 140 27.61 3.26 -1.29
CA ASP A 140 28.79 2.50 -0.83
C ASP A 140 28.70 1.92 0.58
N ALA A 141 27.95 2.55 1.50
CA ALA A 141 27.81 2.11 2.88
C ALA A 141 26.55 1.26 3.14
N LEU A 142 25.64 1.17 2.17
CA LEU A 142 24.43 0.37 2.30
C LEU A 142 24.77 -1.12 2.10
N ARG A 143 24.34 -1.97 3.03
CA ARG A 143 24.75 -3.40 3.06
C ARG A 143 23.60 -4.37 2.88
N ALA A 144 22.39 -4.02 3.30
CA ALA A 144 21.18 -4.80 3.10
C ALA A 144 19.95 -3.93 3.35
N ILE A 145 18.79 -4.36 2.84
CA ILE A 145 17.50 -3.70 3.10
C ILE A 145 16.41 -4.66 3.59
N ILE A 146 15.41 -4.11 4.27
CA ILE A 146 14.12 -4.76 4.52
C ILE A 146 13.01 -3.87 3.93
N THR A 147 12.32 -4.35 2.90
CA THR A 147 11.16 -3.66 2.34
C THR A 147 9.85 -4.30 2.82
N VAL A 148 8.87 -3.48 3.20
CA VAL A 148 7.58 -3.94 3.74
C VAL A 148 6.42 -3.29 3.01
N CYS A 149 5.50 -4.08 2.45
CA CYS A 149 4.29 -3.60 1.75
C CYS A 149 4.60 -2.47 0.75
N SER A 150 5.56 -2.70 -0.15
CA SER A 150 5.98 -1.77 -1.21
C SER A 150 5.56 -2.28 -2.59
N THR A 151 5.68 -1.48 -3.65
CA THR A 151 5.58 -1.94 -5.05
C THR A 151 6.94 -2.05 -5.74
N THR A 152 7.06 -2.88 -6.79
CA THR A 152 8.16 -2.80 -7.77
C THR A 152 7.79 -1.97 -9.00
N ASP A 153 6.50 -1.68 -9.19
CA ASP A 153 5.93 -1.00 -10.35
C ASP A 153 4.96 0.10 -9.90
N ARG A 154 5.38 1.36 -10.06
CA ARG A 154 4.62 2.54 -9.63
C ARG A 154 3.40 2.88 -10.51
N TYR A 155 3.16 2.16 -11.60
CA TYR A 155 2.01 2.41 -12.48
C TYR A 155 1.02 1.26 -12.54
N ALA A 156 1.48 0.02 -12.70
CA ALA A 156 0.57 -1.10 -12.90
C ALA A 156 0.13 -1.75 -11.59
N ASP A 157 0.86 -1.48 -10.50
CA ASP A 157 0.65 -2.06 -9.18
C ASP A 157 0.86 -1.00 -8.09
N ASP A 158 0.27 0.18 -8.30
CA ASP A 158 0.30 1.27 -7.33
C ASP A 158 -1.10 1.81 -7.02
N ILE A 159 -1.17 2.66 -6.01
CA ILE A 159 -2.36 3.34 -5.53
C ILE A 159 -2.93 4.34 -6.55
N HIS A 160 -2.12 4.74 -7.54
CA HIS A 160 -2.50 5.68 -8.58
C HIS A 160 -3.25 5.01 -9.73
N TYR A 161 -2.66 3.93 -10.24
CA TYR A 161 -3.18 3.16 -11.36
C TYR A 161 -2.98 1.66 -11.12
N LYS A 162 -3.93 0.86 -11.63
CA LYS A 162 -3.82 -0.60 -11.68
C LYS A 162 -4.37 -1.13 -12.99
N GLY A 163 -3.54 -1.87 -13.75
CA GLY A 163 -3.91 -2.32 -15.10
C GLY A 163 -4.35 -1.18 -16.04
N GLY A 164 -3.80 0.02 -15.86
CA GLY A 164 -4.20 1.23 -16.62
C GLY A 164 -5.58 1.81 -16.24
N CYS A 165 -6.24 1.30 -15.20
CA CYS A 165 -7.42 1.93 -14.62
C CYS A 165 -6.97 3.01 -13.63
N LEU A 166 -7.65 4.17 -13.63
CA LEU A 166 -7.49 5.19 -12.61
C LEU A 166 -8.14 4.71 -11.29
N LEU A 167 -7.34 4.65 -10.24
CA LEU A 167 -7.85 4.36 -8.90
C LEU A 167 -8.34 5.65 -8.23
N ASN A 168 -9.46 5.56 -7.50
CA ASN A 168 -9.94 6.68 -6.69
C ASN A 168 -8.93 7.06 -5.60
N ASP A 169 -8.13 6.10 -5.14
CA ASP A 169 -7.06 6.34 -4.17
C ASP A 169 -5.93 7.24 -4.72
N ASN A 170 -5.79 7.45 -6.04
CA ASN A 170 -4.92 8.50 -6.61
C ASN A 170 -5.31 9.89 -6.04
N PHE A 171 -6.60 10.21 -6.13
CA PHE A 171 -7.15 11.46 -5.61
C PHE A 171 -7.16 11.49 -4.07
N ALA A 172 -7.48 10.36 -3.43
CA ALA A 172 -7.49 10.26 -1.98
C ALA A 172 -6.10 10.48 -1.38
N TRP A 173 -5.08 9.83 -1.94
CA TRP A 173 -3.69 9.96 -1.52
C TRP A 173 -3.17 11.38 -1.77
N GLY A 174 -3.48 11.98 -2.92
CA GLY A 174 -3.09 13.36 -3.21
C GLY A 174 -3.69 14.36 -2.21
N SER A 175 -4.94 14.13 -1.81
CA SER A 175 -5.62 14.92 -0.77
C SER A 175 -5.03 14.68 0.62
N GLN A 176 -4.63 13.45 0.93
CA GLN A 176 -3.96 13.12 2.20
C GLN A 176 -2.58 13.77 2.29
N MET A 177 -1.78 13.72 1.22
CA MET A 177 -0.46 14.35 1.21
C MET A 177 -0.55 15.88 1.33
N TRP A 178 -1.50 16.49 0.64
CA TRP A 178 -1.82 17.91 0.79
C TRP A 178 -2.18 18.30 2.24
N SER A 179 -2.94 17.43 2.93
CA SER A 179 -3.21 17.61 4.36
C SER A 179 -1.97 17.40 5.23
N TYR A 180 -1.17 16.39 4.93
CA TYR A 180 -0.03 16.00 5.76
C TYR A 180 1.10 17.03 5.73
N SER A 181 1.42 17.61 4.56
CA SER A 181 2.49 18.61 4.45
C SER A 181 2.06 20.03 4.83
N SER A 182 0.74 20.26 5.00
CA SER A 182 0.23 21.52 5.55
C SER A 182 0.65 21.78 7.01
N ARG A 183 1.13 20.77 7.75
CA ARG A 183 1.47 20.87 9.18
C ARG A 183 2.82 21.57 9.41
N PRO A 184 2.93 22.45 10.42
CA PRO A 184 4.18 23.14 10.75
C PRO A 184 5.23 22.19 11.38
N PRO A 185 6.52 22.52 11.32
CA PRO A 185 7.52 21.93 12.22
C PRO A 185 7.23 22.33 13.68
N ASP A 186 7.66 21.50 14.64
CA ASP A 186 7.44 21.80 16.05
C ASP A 186 8.38 22.92 16.59
N PRO A 187 7.85 24.03 17.15
CA PRO A 187 8.67 25.13 17.69
C PRO A 187 9.62 24.75 18.82
N ALA A 188 9.37 23.66 19.56
CA ALA A 188 10.28 23.20 20.61
C ALA A 188 11.59 22.60 20.05
N LEU A 189 11.62 22.25 18.75
CA LEU A 189 12.82 21.72 18.10
C LEU A 189 13.48 22.76 17.20
N VAL A 190 12.70 23.47 16.38
CA VAL A 190 13.26 24.43 15.40
C VAL A 190 13.31 25.88 15.89
N GLY A 191 12.80 26.16 17.09
CA GLY A 191 12.75 27.50 17.68
C GLY A 191 11.92 28.48 16.84
N ASP A 192 12.26 29.76 16.89
CA ASP A 192 11.49 30.85 16.26
C ASP A 192 11.35 30.74 14.73
N LYS A 193 12.13 29.86 14.08
CA LYS A 193 12.07 29.60 12.64
C LYS A 193 10.84 28.81 12.21
N TRP A 194 10.14 28.15 13.15
CA TRP A 194 9.02 27.26 12.83
C TRP A 194 7.98 27.92 11.93
N ARG A 195 7.69 29.20 12.20
CA ARG A 195 6.63 29.95 11.52
C ARG A 195 7.03 30.31 10.09
N GLU A 196 8.27 30.74 9.89
CA GLU A 196 8.84 31.03 8.57
C GLU A 196 8.83 29.77 7.70
N MET A 197 9.39 28.67 8.22
CA MET A 197 9.39 27.37 7.54
C MET A 197 7.98 26.89 7.19
N TRP A 198 7.01 27.10 8.08
CA TRP A 198 5.63 26.70 7.83
C TRP A 198 5.00 27.51 6.71
N MET A 199 5.13 28.84 6.73
CA MET A 199 4.56 29.71 5.68
C MET A 199 5.20 29.43 4.31
N GLU A 200 6.52 29.23 4.25
CA GLU A 200 7.21 28.85 3.02
C GLU A 200 6.66 27.56 2.42
N ARG A 201 6.39 26.55 3.26
CA ARG A 201 5.79 25.28 2.82
C ARG A 201 4.35 25.45 2.36
N LEU A 202 3.52 26.17 3.11
CA LEU A 202 2.12 26.41 2.75
C LEU A 202 1.99 27.13 1.39
N GLU A 203 2.92 28.05 1.10
CA GLU A 203 2.99 28.75 -0.18
C GLU A 203 3.43 27.81 -1.31
N ALA A 204 4.45 27.00 -1.07
CA ALA A 204 5.12 26.20 -2.10
C ALA A 204 4.57 24.77 -2.30
N GLU A 205 3.77 24.24 -1.37
CA GLU A 205 3.29 22.84 -1.43
C GLU A 205 2.49 22.58 -2.71
N PRO A 206 2.81 21.52 -3.48
CA PRO A 206 2.17 21.22 -4.76
C PRO A 206 0.85 20.46 -4.60
N PHE A 207 -0.09 20.66 -5.54
CA PHE A 207 -1.38 19.94 -5.54
C PHE A 207 -1.24 18.63 -6.29
N LEU A 208 -0.60 17.66 -5.62
CA LEU A 208 -0.13 16.42 -6.22
C LEU A 208 -1.24 15.56 -6.83
N ALA A 209 -2.47 15.65 -6.31
CA ALA A 209 -3.64 14.98 -6.90
C ALA A 209 -3.81 15.30 -8.40
N ALA A 210 -3.52 16.53 -8.83
CA ALA A 210 -3.59 16.91 -10.23
C ALA A 210 -2.37 16.45 -11.03
N THR A 211 -1.18 16.51 -10.43
CA THR A 211 0.08 16.05 -11.05
C THR A 211 -0.01 14.56 -11.38
N TRP A 212 -0.34 13.72 -10.40
CA TRP A 212 -0.41 12.28 -10.57
C TRP A 212 -1.52 11.86 -11.53
N LEU A 213 -2.68 12.54 -11.48
CA LEU A 213 -3.76 12.34 -12.44
C LEU A 213 -3.38 12.74 -13.88
N ALA A 214 -2.42 13.65 -14.09
CA ALA A 214 -1.98 14.03 -15.43
C ALA A 214 -1.16 12.91 -16.12
N HIS A 215 -0.56 12.01 -15.36
CA HIS A 215 0.25 10.91 -15.87
C HIS A 215 -0.59 9.62 -16.09
N GLN A 216 -1.55 9.67 -17.02
CA GLN A 216 -2.50 8.56 -17.29
C GLN A 216 -1.93 7.40 -18.14
N ARG A 217 -0.64 7.45 -18.44
CA ARG A 217 0.11 6.41 -19.17
C ARG A 217 1.33 6.02 -18.37
N ARG A 218 1.90 4.85 -18.65
CA ARG A 218 3.24 4.50 -18.15
C ARG A 218 4.31 5.29 -18.91
N ASP A 219 4.48 6.55 -18.56
CA ASP A 219 5.53 7.43 -19.09
C ASP A 219 6.77 7.43 -18.17
N GLU A 220 7.72 8.31 -18.48
CA GLU A 220 8.98 8.43 -17.73
C GLU A 220 8.77 8.81 -16.26
N TYR A 221 7.64 9.44 -15.91
CA TYR A 221 7.33 9.80 -14.53
C TYR A 221 7.15 8.54 -13.66
N TRP A 222 6.42 7.54 -14.16
CA TRP A 222 6.22 6.29 -13.41
C TRP A 222 7.36 5.30 -13.54
N LYS A 223 8.05 5.29 -14.69
CA LYS A 223 9.28 4.49 -14.84
C LYS A 223 10.33 4.95 -13.84
N HIS A 224 10.43 6.26 -13.59
CA HIS A 224 11.22 6.78 -12.48
C HIS A 224 10.74 6.19 -11.15
N GLY A 225 11.64 5.50 -10.46
CA GLY A 225 11.35 4.85 -9.18
C GLY A 225 10.61 3.50 -9.28
N SER A 226 10.31 2.99 -10.48
CA SER A 226 9.88 1.60 -10.67
C SER A 226 11.10 0.70 -10.80
N VAL A 227 11.43 -0.07 -9.75
CA VAL A 227 12.62 -0.95 -9.79
C VAL A 227 12.47 -2.13 -10.74
N CYS A 228 11.25 -2.42 -11.22
CA CYS A 228 11.03 -3.42 -12.25
C CYS A 228 11.63 -3.05 -13.62
N GLU A 229 12.03 -1.79 -13.83
CA GLU A 229 12.76 -1.36 -15.04
C GLU A 229 14.18 -1.95 -15.11
N ASP A 230 14.84 -2.15 -13.96
CA ASP A 230 16.15 -2.80 -13.87
C ASP A 230 16.39 -3.36 -12.45
N TYR A 231 15.99 -4.62 -12.25
CA TYR A 231 16.25 -5.34 -11.00
C TYR A 231 17.76 -5.51 -10.72
N SER A 232 18.62 -5.53 -11.75
CA SER A 232 20.07 -5.74 -11.61
C SER A 232 20.81 -4.55 -10.99
N ALA A 233 20.16 -3.38 -10.93
CA ALA A 233 20.66 -2.22 -10.24
C ALA A 233 20.79 -2.44 -8.72
N ILE A 234 19.95 -3.31 -8.15
CA ILE A 234 20.01 -3.68 -6.73
C ILE A 234 21.10 -4.76 -6.54
N LYS A 235 22.17 -4.39 -5.83
CA LYS A 235 23.37 -5.23 -5.65
C LYS A 235 23.58 -5.75 -4.23
N ILE A 236 22.64 -5.47 -3.35
CA ILE A 236 22.69 -5.80 -1.93
C ILE A 236 21.54 -6.73 -1.55
N PRO A 237 21.70 -7.55 -0.49
CA PRO A 237 20.65 -8.41 0.02
C PRO A 237 19.33 -7.70 0.33
N VAL A 238 18.21 -8.38 0.01
CA VAL A 238 16.84 -7.88 0.22
C VAL A 238 16.00 -8.89 1.01
N LEU A 239 15.42 -8.45 2.12
CA LEU A 239 14.31 -9.15 2.77
C LEU A 239 13.01 -8.42 2.44
N SER A 240 12.09 -9.10 1.75
CA SER A 240 10.82 -8.54 1.30
C SER A 240 9.66 -9.11 2.10
N ILE A 241 8.81 -8.23 2.63
CA ILE A 241 7.69 -8.58 3.51
C ILE A 241 6.40 -8.01 2.93
N GLY A 242 5.35 -8.83 2.86
CA GLY A 242 4.03 -8.42 2.36
C GLY A 242 2.87 -9.02 3.16
N GLY A 243 1.66 -8.60 2.81
CA GLY A 243 0.42 -9.12 3.40
C GLY A 243 -0.62 -9.45 2.34
N TRP A 244 -1.37 -10.53 2.51
CA TRP A 244 -2.45 -10.93 1.59
C TRP A 244 -3.71 -10.06 1.69
N ALA A 245 -3.86 -9.32 2.78
CA ALA A 245 -4.94 -8.34 2.92
C ALA A 245 -4.48 -6.93 2.56
N ASP A 246 -3.26 -6.76 2.03
CA ASP A 246 -2.72 -5.52 1.50
C ASP A 246 -2.75 -5.51 -0.03
N ASN A 247 -2.86 -4.34 -0.68
CA ASN A 247 -2.90 -4.27 -2.15
C ASN A 247 -1.52 -4.25 -2.84
N TYR A 248 -0.40 -4.28 -2.08
CA TYR A 248 0.96 -4.46 -2.63
C TYR A 248 1.48 -5.89 -2.51
N MET A 249 0.58 -6.88 -2.51
CA MET A 249 0.90 -8.28 -2.27
C MET A 249 1.81 -8.92 -3.34
N ASN A 250 1.93 -8.32 -4.54
CA ASN A 250 2.68 -8.91 -5.66
C ASN A 250 4.21 -8.78 -5.52
N THR A 251 4.66 -7.73 -4.86
CA THR A 251 6.09 -7.33 -4.78
C THR A 251 7.01 -8.41 -4.26
N VAL A 252 6.56 -9.18 -3.27
CA VAL A 252 7.43 -10.18 -2.64
C VAL A 252 7.80 -11.28 -3.64
N SER A 253 6.83 -11.77 -4.42
CA SER A 253 7.11 -12.75 -5.48
C SER A 253 7.99 -12.13 -6.56
N HIS A 254 7.68 -10.91 -7.04
CA HIS A 254 8.48 -10.23 -8.06
C HIS A 254 9.95 -10.08 -7.66
N LEU A 255 10.23 -9.66 -6.42
CA LEU A 255 11.62 -9.49 -5.95
C LEU A 255 12.35 -10.82 -5.82
N VAL A 256 11.71 -11.87 -5.30
CA VAL A 256 12.34 -13.19 -5.16
C VAL A 256 12.60 -13.83 -6.53
N GLU A 257 11.73 -13.61 -7.51
CA GLU A 257 11.87 -14.15 -8.87
C GLU A 257 12.96 -13.45 -9.69
N ASN A 258 13.14 -12.14 -9.50
CA ASN A 258 13.92 -11.32 -10.44
C ASN A 258 15.25 -10.79 -9.91
N LEU A 259 15.53 -10.89 -8.60
CA LEU A 259 16.82 -10.45 -8.04
C LEU A 259 17.87 -11.57 -8.06
N ASP A 260 19.07 -11.25 -8.55
CA ASP A 260 20.23 -12.15 -8.56
C ASP A 260 21.07 -12.10 -7.27
N VAL A 261 20.71 -11.22 -6.34
CA VAL A 261 21.34 -11.05 -5.02
C VAL A 261 20.63 -11.89 -3.96
N PRO A 262 21.21 -12.10 -2.76
CA PRO A 262 20.52 -12.80 -1.68
C PRO A 262 19.17 -12.15 -1.36
N VAL A 263 18.08 -12.83 -1.69
CA VAL A 263 16.70 -12.35 -1.50
C VAL A 263 15.88 -13.39 -0.75
N LYS A 264 15.05 -12.93 0.19
CA LYS A 264 14.07 -13.76 0.92
C LYS A 264 12.72 -13.04 0.98
N GLY A 265 11.64 -13.79 0.83
CA GLY A 265 10.28 -13.27 0.89
C GLY A 265 9.46 -13.86 2.05
N ILE A 266 8.65 -13.04 2.71
CA ILE A 266 7.66 -13.46 3.71
C ILE A 266 6.32 -12.77 3.44
N VAL A 267 5.25 -13.55 3.26
CA VAL A 267 3.90 -13.00 3.09
C VAL A 267 2.92 -13.67 4.03
N GLY A 268 2.32 -12.87 4.91
CA GLY A 268 1.32 -13.33 5.88
C GLY A 268 -0.09 -12.86 5.53
N PRO A 269 -1.10 -13.14 6.37
CA PRO A 269 -2.49 -12.74 6.14
C PRO A 269 -2.76 -11.25 6.41
N TRP A 270 -1.71 -10.45 6.57
CA TRP A 270 -1.74 -9.12 7.16
C TRP A 270 -2.31 -8.06 6.20
N VAL A 271 -2.87 -7.01 6.80
CA VAL A 271 -3.17 -5.72 6.16
C VAL A 271 -1.89 -4.90 5.98
N HIS A 272 -2.02 -3.64 5.56
CA HIS A 272 -0.91 -2.72 5.27
C HIS A 272 -0.11 -2.29 6.53
N GLN A 273 0.54 -3.24 7.22
CA GLN A 273 1.20 -3.04 8.52
C GLN A 273 2.38 -4.00 8.73
N TYR A 274 3.27 -3.67 9.67
CA TYR A 274 4.37 -4.56 10.03
C TYR A 274 3.86 -5.84 10.74
N PRO A 275 4.41 -7.03 10.43
CA PRO A 275 3.82 -8.31 10.84
C PRO A 275 3.71 -8.58 12.35
N HIS A 276 4.51 -7.91 13.17
CA HIS A 276 4.50 -8.08 14.64
C HIS A 276 3.33 -7.36 15.31
N THR A 277 2.70 -6.40 14.62
CA THR A 277 1.53 -5.65 15.10
C THR A 277 0.33 -5.74 14.16
N ALA A 278 0.49 -6.37 13.00
CA ALA A 278 -0.56 -6.42 11.99
C ALA A 278 -1.70 -7.38 12.34
N ASP A 279 -2.88 -7.01 11.88
CA ASP A 279 -4.03 -7.91 11.75
C ASP A 279 -4.23 -8.24 10.26
N PRO A 280 -5.05 -9.24 9.92
CA PRO A 280 -5.39 -10.41 10.72
C PRO A 280 -4.13 -11.15 11.17
N GLY A 281 -4.18 -11.78 12.34
CA GLY A 281 -3.15 -12.74 12.73
C GLY A 281 -3.16 -14.02 11.88
N PRO A 282 -2.15 -14.89 12.06
CA PRO A 282 -1.13 -14.81 13.10
C PRO A 282 -0.09 -13.72 12.86
N GLN A 283 0.24 -12.97 13.92
CA GLN A 283 1.46 -12.16 13.95
C GLN A 283 2.69 -13.06 14.02
N ILE A 284 3.83 -12.56 13.57
CA ILE A 284 5.12 -13.25 13.67
C ILE A 284 6.15 -12.38 14.40
N GLY A 285 7.22 -13.01 14.86
CA GLY A 285 8.45 -12.37 15.33
C GLY A 285 9.21 -11.59 14.26
N PHE A 286 8.58 -10.59 13.63
CA PHE A 286 9.22 -9.78 12.58
C PHE A 286 10.48 -9.08 13.08
N LEU A 287 10.47 -8.54 14.30
CA LEU A 287 11.64 -7.87 14.83
C LEU A 287 12.80 -8.85 15.07
N GLN A 288 12.50 -10.09 15.45
CA GLN A 288 13.48 -11.16 15.56
C GLN A 288 14.06 -11.54 14.19
N GLU A 289 13.21 -11.70 13.18
CA GLU A 289 13.67 -11.98 11.80
C GLU A 289 14.53 -10.83 11.25
N ALA A 290 14.12 -9.58 11.49
CA ALA A 290 14.91 -8.41 11.13
C ALA A 290 16.27 -8.38 11.84
N VAL A 291 16.33 -8.70 13.15
CA VAL A 291 17.60 -8.79 13.87
C VAL A 291 18.50 -9.90 13.31
N ARG A 292 17.96 -11.10 13.01
CA ARG A 292 18.73 -12.18 12.36
C ARG A 292 19.33 -11.72 11.03
N TRP A 293 18.55 -10.96 10.25
CA TRP A 293 18.96 -10.38 8.97
C TRP A 293 20.07 -9.34 9.14
N TRP A 294 19.88 -8.38 10.06
CA TRP A 294 20.86 -7.34 10.35
C TRP A 294 22.14 -7.87 10.95
N ASP A 295 22.04 -8.84 11.87
CA ASP A 295 23.22 -9.42 12.52
C ASP A 295 24.11 -10.12 11.48
N HIS A 296 23.50 -10.72 10.45
CA HIS A 296 24.26 -11.30 9.34
C HIS A 296 24.90 -10.25 8.45
N TRP A 297 24.10 -9.35 7.87
CA TRP A 297 24.59 -8.46 6.81
C TRP A 297 25.32 -7.21 7.30
N LEU A 298 25.06 -6.77 8.54
CA LEU A 298 25.70 -5.59 9.12
C LEU A 298 26.82 -5.95 10.11
N LYS A 299 26.73 -7.10 10.79
CA LYS A 299 27.73 -7.53 11.81
C LYS A 299 28.54 -8.76 11.41
N GLY A 300 28.19 -9.46 10.33
CA GLY A 300 28.87 -10.69 9.90
C GLY A 300 28.64 -11.89 10.82
N ILE A 301 27.56 -11.87 11.62
CA ILE A 301 27.21 -12.97 12.53
C ILE A 301 26.53 -14.08 11.72
N ALA A 302 26.93 -15.33 11.94
CA ALA A 302 26.31 -16.49 11.28
C ALA A 302 24.95 -16.80 11.92
N THR A 303 23.88 -16.19 11.39
CA THR A 303 22.49 -16.41 11.84
C THR A 303 21.72 -17.45 11.00
N GLY A 304 22.30 -17.87 9.88
CA GLY A 304 21.75 -18.86 8.97
C GLY A 304 20.68 -18.32 8.00
N VAL A 305 20.40 -17.02 8.01
CA VAL A 305 19.36 -16.40 7.15
C VAL A 305 19.61 -16.61 5.66
N GLU A 306 20.86 -16.80 5.23
CA GLU A 306 21.19 -17.15 3.85
C GLU A 306 20.54 -18.48 3.42
N ASN A 307 20.33 -19.39 4.37
CA ASN A 307 19.75 -20.72 4.16
C ASN A 307 18.24 -20.78 4.42
N ASP A 308 17.61 -19.67 4.88
CA ASP A 308 16.15 -19.62 5.01
C ASP A 308 15.49 -19.88 3.63
N PRO A 309 14.27 -20.45 3.58
CA PRO A 309 13.55 -20.63 2.33
C PRO A 309 13.44 -19.32 1.53
N ALA A 310 13.55 -19.39 0.20
CA ALA A 310 13.42 -18.23 -0.68
C ALA A 310 12.09 -17.52 -0.48
N TYR A 311 11.01 -18.27 -0.30
CA TYR A 311 9.66 -17.72 -0.13
C TYR A 311 8.88 -18.45 0.97
N ARG A 312 8.40 -17.68 1.96
CA ARG A 312 7.56 -18.17 3.06
C ARG A 312 6.19 -17.52 2.95
N ALA A 313 5.17 -18.31 2.63
CA ALA A 313 3.83 -17.81 2.33
C ALA A 313 2.82 -18.43 3.29
N TYR A 314 1.97 -17.61 3.90
CA TYR A 314 0.90 -18.11 4.76
C TYR A 314 -0.29 -18.55 3.91
N LEU A 315 -0.51 -19.86 3.80
CA LEU A 315 -1.65 -20.44 3.11
C LEU A 315 -2.91 -20.24 3.96
N GLN A 316 -3.65 -19.19 3.66
CA GLN A 316 -4.92 -18.89 4.32
C GLN A 316 -5.96 -19.94 3.95
N GLN A 317 -6.81 -20.31 4.89
CA GLN A 317 -7.95 -21.19 4.62
C GLN A 317 -9.23 -20.40 4.45
N THR A 318 -10.20 -21.03 3.77
CA THR A 318 -11.56 -20.52 3.68
C THR A 318 -12.09 -20.05 5.04
N VAL A 319 -12.63 -18.83 5.07
CA VAL A 319 -13.53 -18.37 6.13
C VAL A 319 -14.73 -17.70 5.50
N LYS A 320 -15.82 -17.59 6.27
CA LYS A 320 -16.96 -16.78 5.82
C LYS A 320 -16.52 -15.32 5.62
N PRO A 321 -16.94 -14.68 4.52
CA PRO A 321 -16.55 -13.30 4.23
C PRO A 321 -17.02 -12.35 5.32
N ALA A 322 -16.12 -11.49 5.80
CA ALA A 322 -16.41 -10.44 6.75
C ALA A 322 -15.55 -9.21 6.49
N ARG A 323 -16.09 -8.02 6.78
CA ARG A 323 -15.34 -6.76 6.63
C ARG A 323 -14.26 -6.56 7.70
N MET A 324 -14.22 -7.43 8.71
CA MET A 324 -13.27 -7.36 9.83
C MET A 324 -12.78 -8.77 10.13
N HIS A 325 -11.46 -8.95 10.12
CA HIS A 325 -10.81 -10.19 10.48
C HIS A 325 -9.66 -9.88 11.45
N LYS A 326 -9.73 -10.44 12.66
CA LYS A 326 -8.62 -10.38 13.63
C LYS A 326 -7.65 -11.54 13.51
N HIS A 327 -8.08 -12.62 12.89
CA HIS A 327 -7.27 -13.80 12.65
C HIS A 327 -7.74 -14.49 11.37
N ARG A 328 -6.80 -15.14 10.68
CA ARG A 328 -7.04 -16.00 9.53
C ARG A 328 -6.40 -17.35 9.81
N ASP A 329 -7.21 -18.40 9.78
CA ASP A 329 -6.72 -19.76 9.92
C ASP A 329 -5.90 -20.16 8.68
N GLY A 330 -4.89 -20.99 8.89
CA GLY A 330 -3.92 -21.34 7.85
C GLY A 330 -2.63 -21.90 8.42
N HIS A 331 -1.62 -22.06 7.56
CA HIS A 331 -0.29 -22.47 7.94
C HIS A 331 0.75 -21.94 6.95
N TRP A 332 2.01 -21.91 7.37
CA TRP A 332 3.12 -21.47 6.53
C TRP A 332 3.57 -22.57 5.58
N LEU A 333 3.70 -22.19 4.31
CA LEU A 333 4.44 -22.90 3.28
C LEU A 333 5.87 -22.35 3.22
N ALA A 334 6.83 -23.23 2.92
CA ALA A 334 8.24 -22.89 2.79
C ALA A 334 8.79 -23.37 1.45
N GLU A 335 8.98 -22.45 0.51
CA GLU A 335 9.58 -22.73 -0.80
C GLU A 335 11.08 -22.43 -0.75
N SER A 336 11.90 -23.46 -0.96
CA SER A 336 13.36 -23.30 -1.02
C SER A 336 13.83 -22.50 -2.23
N VAL A 337 13.06 -22.53 -3.31
CA VAL A 337 13.26 -21.78 -4.55
C VAL A 337 11.91 -21.22 -5.00
N TRP A 338 11.92 -20.09 -5.69
CA TRP A 338 10.71 -19.48 -6.22
C TRP A 338 11.01 -18.91 -7.62
N PRO A 339 10.20 -19.21 -8.65
CA PRO A 339 8.96 -20.00 -8.63
C PRO A 339 9.19 -21.47 -8.23
N SER A 340 8.23 -22.06 -7.52
CA SER A 340 8.37 -23.41 -6.97
C SER A 340 7.87 -24.50 -7.92
N GLU A 341 8.58 -25.62 -8.00
CA GLU A 341 8.14 -26.84 -8.72
C GLU A 341 6.89 -27.48 -8.10
N ARG A 342 6.52 -27.08 -6.87
CA ARG A 342 5.28 -27.50 -6.20
C ARG A 342 4.04 -26.76 -6.71
N VAL A 343 4.22 -25.74 -7.55
CA VAL A 343 3.11 -24.98 -8.15
C VAL A 343 2.93 -25.43 -9.60
N LEU A 344 1.78 -26.03 -9.89
CA LEU A 344 1.40 -26.54 -11.20
C LEU A 344 0.30 -25.67 -11.80
N THR A 345 0.45 -25.29 -13.07
CA THR A 345 -0.59 -24.57 -13.78
C THR A 345 -1.73 -25.51 -14.16
N GLN A 346 -2.93 -25.24 -13.65
CA GLN A 346 -4.17 -25.90 -14.05
C GLN A 346 -4.99 -24.95 -14.95
N VAL A 347 -5.32 -25.40 -16.16
CA VAL A 347 -6.16 -24.62 -17.09
C VAL A 347 -7.63 -25.00 -16.91
N LEU A 348 -8.48 -24.00 -16.64
CA LEU A 348 -9.91 -24.12 -16.46
C LEU A 348 -10.64 -23.25 -17.50
N PRO A 349 -11.15 -23.84 -18.60
CA PRO A 349 -11.89 -23.11 -19.62
C PRO A 349 -13.21 -22.52 -19.08
N LEU A 350 -13.66 -21.41 -19.65
CA LEU A 350 -14.99 -20.84 -19.41
C LEU A 350 -15.97 -21.33 -20.48
N SER A 351 -17.25 -21.44 -20.15
CA SER A 351 -18.31 -21.76 -21.12
C SER A 351 -19.57 -20.93 -20.93
N GLY A 352 -20.38 -20.81 -21.98
CA GLY A 352 -21.63 -20.03 -21.98
C GLY A 352 -22.73 -20.54 -21.05
N ALA A 353 -22.55 -21.70 -20.41
CA ALA A 353 -23.43 -22.21 -19.38
C ALA A 353 -23.07 -21.71 -17.96
N GLY A 354 -22.11 -20.78 -17.83
CA GLY A 354 -21.61 -20.30 -16.54
C GLY A 354 -20.74 -21.33 -15.82
N VAL A 355 -20.06 -22.20 -16.57
CA VAL A 355 -19.17 -23.25 -16.01
C VAL A 355 -17.71 -22.85 -16.17
N LEU A 356 -16.93 -23.06 -15.12
CA LEU A 356 -15.48 -22.95 -15.07
C LEU A 356 -14.88 -24.38 -14.99
N GLY A 357 -14.17 -24.79 -16.03
CA GLY A 357 -13.69 -26.15 -16.24
C GLY A 357 -14.48 -26.93 -17.31
N GLY A 358 -14.12 -28.20 -17.50
CA GLY A 358 -14.76 -29.06 -18.51
C GLY A 358 -14.26 -28.78 -19.93
N ASN A 359 -15.15 -28.95 -20.92
CA ASN A 359 -14.84 -28.65 -22.32
C ASN A 359 -15.03 -27.16 -22.56
N GLY A 360 -13.95 -26.46 -22.94
CA GLY A 360 -14.03 -25.07 -23.38
C GLY A 360 -14.74 -24.91 -24.73
N GLY A 361 -14.71 -23.70 -25.27
CA GLY A 361 -15.21 -23.41 -26.62
C GLY A 361 -15.72 -21.98 -26.74
N ALA A 362 -16.20 -21.65 -27.94
CA ALA A 362 -16.86 -20.37 -28.19
C ALA A 362 -18.21 -20.30 -27.47
N PHE A 363 -18.48 -19.15 -26.86
CA PHE A 363 -19.74 -18.80 -26.24
C PHE A 363 -20.06 -17.32 -26.49
N GLU A 364 -21.19 -16.86 -25.99
CA GLU A 364 -21.53 -15.44 -26.00
C GLU A 364 -22.18 -15.08 -24.66
N THR A 365 -21.49 -14.27 -23.86
CA THR A 365 -22.01 -13.77 -22.58
C THR A 365 -21.81 -12.27 -22.50
N GLN A 366 -22.89 -11.52 -22.32
CA GLN A 366 -22.83 -10.07 -22.16
C GLN A 366 -22.50 -9.68 -20.72
N VAL A 367 -21.66 -8.66 -20.56
CA VAL A 367 -21.31 -8.03 -19.28
C VAL A 367 -21.55 -6.54 -19.40
N ASN A 368 -22.55 -6.05 -18.67
CA ASN A 368 -22.85 -4.63 -18.51
C ASN A 368 -23.25 -4.40 -17.05
N SER A 369 -22.25 -4.28 -16.20
CA SER A 369 -22.44 -4.07 -14.77
C SER A 369 -22.93 -2.63 -14.53
N PRO A 370 -23.85 -2.41 -13.57
CA PRO A 370 -24.13 -1.06 -13.08
C PRO A 370 -22.87 -0.48 -12.42
N LEU A 371 -22.74 0.84 -12.43
CA LEU A 371 -21.52 1.53 -11.96
C LEU A 371 -21.29 1.42 -10.45
N ASP A 372 -22.29 0.97 -9.68
CA ASP A 372 -22.18 0.62 -8.27
C ASP A 372 -21.79 -0.85 -8.03
N CYS A 373 -21.39 -1.58 -9.06
CA CYS A 373 -20.72 -2.87 -8.88
C CYS A 373 -19.34 -2.65 -8.23
N GLY A 374 -19.01 -3.42 -7.19
CA GLY A 374 -17.73 -3.38 -6.49
C GLY A 374 -17.78 -2.80 -5.07
N PHE A 375 -18.93 -2.37 -4.55
CA PHE A 375 -19.03 -1.79 -3.19
C PHE A 375 -18.58 -2.78 -2.08
N GLY A 376 -18.51 -4.07 -2.38
CA GLY A 376 -17.95 -5.10 -1.52
C GLY A 376 -16.41 -5.10 -1.45
N VAL A 377 -15.70 -4.23 -2.18
CA VAL A 377 -14.24 -4.32 -2.36
C VAL A 377 -13.40 -4.02 -1.12
N GLY A 378 -13.89 -3.20 -0.18
CA GLY A 378 -13.14 -2.79 1.02
C GLY A 378 -12.47 -1.42 0.87
N SER A 379 -11.31 -1.25 1.48
CA SER A 379 -10.40 -0.11 1.32
C SER A 379 -9.13 -0.57 0.58
N PHE A 380 -8.46 0.31 -0.15
CA PHE A 380 -7.21 -0.05 -0.85
C PHE A 380 -6.06 -0.27 0.16
N PHE A 381 -5.96 0.55 1.20
CA PHE A 381 -5.08 0.27 2.34
C PHE A 381 -5.89 0.02 3.60
N PRO A 382 -6.29 -1.24 3.88
CA PRO A 382 -6.73 -1.56 5.22
C PRO A 382 -5.54 -1.39 6.17
N MET A 383 -5.77 -0.68 7.28
CA MET A 383 -4.75 -0.32 8.26
C MET A 383 -4.98 -1.00 9.61
N SER A 384 -6.16 -1.60 9.79
CA SER A 384 -6.52 -2.33 11.01
C SER A 384 -7.64 -3.33 10.74
N GLY A 385 -7.63 -4.45 11.46
CA GLY A 385 -8.72 -5.41 11.55
C GLY A 385 -9.77 -5.05 12.61
N ASP A 386 -9.65 -3.91 13.32
CA ASP A 386 -10.66 -3.39 14.27
C ASP A 386 -11.79 -2.61 13.58
N VAL A 387 -11.57 -2.20 12.33
CA VAL A 387 -12.53 -1.39 11.55
C VAL A 387 -12.89 -2.11 10.24
N PRO A 388 -14.10 -1.88 9.68
CA PRO A 388 -14.61 -2.64 8.54
C PRO A 388 -13.99 -2.22 7.20
N GLN A 389 -12.68 -2.42 7.06
CA GLN A 389 -11.88 -2.05 5.88
C GLN A 389 -11.61 -3.23 4.93
N HIS A 390 -11.82 -4.48 5.36
CA HIS A 390 -11.69 -5.64 4.47
C HIS A 390 -12.85 -5.72 3.47
N HIS A 391 -12.64 -6.54 2.43
CA HIS A 391 -13.68 -6.86 1.47
C HIS A 391 -14.85 -7.60 2.15
N ALA A 392 -16.06 -7.35 1.67
CA ALA A 392 -17.28 -7.95 2.18
C ALA A 392 -17.63 -9.25 1.45
N ASP A 393 -18.78 -9.81 1.81
CA ASP A 393 -19.45 -10.82 1.00
C ASP A 393 -19.71 -10.28 -0.41
N GLN A 394 -19.33 -11.07 -1.40
CA GLN A 394 -19.33 -10.72 -2.81
C GLN A 394 -20.67 -11.01 -3.51
N ARG A 395 -21.67 -11.58 -2.82
CA ARG A 395 -22.98 -11.93 -3.43
C ARG A 395 -23.65 -10.80 -4.21
N ASP A 396 -23.63 -9.58 -3.68
CA ASP A 396 -24.23 -8.42 -4.34
C ASP A 396 -23.50 -8.06 -5.64
N ASP A 397 -22.17 -8.16 -5.63
CA ASP A 397 -21.33 -7.89 -6.81
C ASP A 397 -21.38 -9.05 -7.82
N ASP A 398 -21.53 -10.29 -7.34
CA ASP A 398 -21.74 -11.47 -8.18
C ASP A 398 -23.06 -11.41 -8.95
N ALA A 399 -24.12 -10.88 -8.33
CA ALA A 399 -25.41 -10.65 -9.00
C ALA A 399 -25.32 -9.60 -10.14
N ARG A 400 -24.24 -8.81 -10.18
CA ARG A 400 -23.95 -7.76 -11.16
C ARG A 400 -22.83 -8.14 -12.13
N SER A 401 -22.38 -9.39 -12.07
CA SER A 401 -21.25 -9.93 -12.82
C SER A 401 -21.67 -11.14 -13.66
N ALA A 402 -20.91 -11.46 -14.71
CA ALA A 402 -20.95 -12.78 -15.33
C ALA A 402 -20.12 -13.76 -14.47
N CYS A 403 -20.77 -14.79 -13.94
CA CYS A 403 -20.15 -15.76 -13.04
C CYS A 403 -19.96 -17.11 -13.73
N PHE A 404 -18.77 -17.68 -13.56
CA PHE A 404 -18.37 -18.99 -14.05
C PHE A 404 -17.89 -19.85 -12.88
N ASP A 405 -18.59 -20.95 -12.60
CA ASP A 405 -18.36 -21.76 -11.42
C ASP A 405 -17.81 -23.14 -11.78
N THR A 406 -16.88 -23.64 -10.96
CA THR A 406 -16.53 -25.06 -11.01
C THR A 406 -17.70 -25.90 -10.51
N ASP A 407 -17.66 -27.20 -10.78
CA ASP A 407 -18.37 -28.16 -9.94
C ASP A 407 -17.97 -28.03 -8.46
N VAL A 408 -18.79 -28.57 -7.58
CA VAL A 408 -18.44 -28.65 -6.16
C VAL A 408 -17.12 -29.40 -6.03
N LEU A 409 -16.13 -28.76 -5.42
CA LEU A 409 -14.81 -29.32 -5.23
C LEU A 409 -14.89 -30.58 -4.37
N GLN A 410 -14.32 -31.67 -4.86
CA GLN A 410 -14.29 -32.96 -4.15
C GLN A 410 -13.13 -33.05 -3.14
N GLN A 411 -12.15 -32.17 -3.27
CA GLN A 411 -10.96 -32.08 -2.43
C GLN A 411 -10.58 -30.61 -2.24
N ASP A 412 -9.77 -30.34 -1.21
CA ASP A 412 -9.21 -29.00 -0.98
C ASP A 412 -8.37 -28.58 -2.20
N LEU A 413 -8.43 -27.30 -2.55
CA LEU A 413 -7.71 -26.68 -3.65
C LEU A 413 -6.79 -25.60 -3.10
N ASP A 414 -5.48 -25.84 -3.17
CA ASP A 414 -4.46 -24.90 -2.72
C ASP A 414 -3.95 -24.09 -3.90
N ILE A 415 -4.03 -22.77 -3.76
CA ILE A 415 -3.55 -21.79 -4.71
C ILE A 415 -2.34 -21.12 -4.07
N LEU A 416 -1.21 -21.10 -4.77
CA LEU A 416 -0.03 -20.31 -4.41
C LEU A 416 0.53 -19.68 -5.67
N GLY A 417 0.29 -18.39 -5.84
CA GLY A 417 0.73 -17.65 -7.02
C GLY A 417 -0.33 -16.66 -7.50
N ALA A 418 -0.05 -16.01 -8.62
CA ALA A 418 -0.98 -15.13 -9.33
C ALA A 418 -1.79 -15.93 -10.36
N PRO A 419 -3.13 -16.04 -10.21
CA PRO A 419 -3.98 -16.56 -11.27
C PRO A 419 -3.91 -15.69 -12.51
N PHE A 420 -4.04 -16.31 -13.68
CA PHE A 420 -3.94 -15.61 -14.95
C PHE A 420 -5.14 -15.94 -15.82
N ILE A 421 -5.79 -14.95 -16.43
CA ILE A 421 -6.97 -15.16 -17.27
C ILE A 421 -6.72 -14.66 -18.69
N ARG A 422 -7.08 -15.49 -19.68
CA ARG A 422 -7.18 -15.11 -21.09
C ARG A 422 -8.64 -15.01 -21.46
N LEU A 423 -9.01 -13.92 -22.13
CA LEU A 423 -10.36 -13.71 -22.64
C LEU A 423 -10.28 -13.25 -24.09
N ARG A 424 -11.15 -13.80 -24.94
CA ARG A 424 -11.51 -13.21 -26.23
C ARG A 424 -12.86 -12.54 -26.07
N LEU A 425 -12.94 -11.24 -26.35
CA LEU A 425 -14.15 -10.44 -26.14
C LEU A 425 -14.26 -9.32 -27.17
N SER A 426 -15.42 -8.67 -27.22
CA SER A 426 -15.63 -7.40 -27.93
C SER A 426 -16.29 -6.38 -27.00
N SER A 427 -16.23 -5.09 -27.37
CA SER A 427 -16.94 -4.00 -26.70
C SER A 427 -17.80 -3.24 -27.69
N ASP A 428 -18.95 -2.73 -27.28
CA ASP A 428 -19.78 -1.81 -28.07
C ASP A 428 -19.28 -0.34 -28.03
N LYS A 429 -18.22 -0.06 -27.26
CA LYS A 429 -17.59 1.25 -27.09
C LYS A 429 -16.09 1.19 -27.38
N PRO A 430 -15.48 2.32 -27.76
CA PRO A 430 -14.03 2.38 -28.01
C PRO A 430 -13.20 2.28 -26.71
N ARG A 431 -13.76 2.65 -25.57
CA ARG A 431 -13.11 2.64 -24.26
C ARG A 431 -13.98 1.90 -23.26
N ALA A 432 -13.33 1.01 -22.50
CA ALA A 432 -14.01 0.16 -21.53
C ALA A 432 -13.00 -0.37 -20.51
N GLN A 433 -13.51 -0.81 -19.38
CA GLN A 433 -12.72 -1.45 -18.32
C GLN A 433 -13.35 -2.79 -17.94
N ILE A 434 -12.53 -3.66 -17.37
CA ILE A 434 -12.94 -4.98 -16.89
C ILE A 434 -12.35 -5.23 -15.51
N ALA A 435 -13.15 -5.80 -14.61
CA ALA A 435 -12.71 -6.31 -13.33
C ALA A 435 -13.03 -7.80 -13.25
N VAL A 436 -12.01 -8.60 -12.95
CA VAL A 436 -12.10 -10.04 -12.79
C VAL A 436 -11.80 -10.38 -11.34
N ARG A 437 -12.74 -11.05 -10.69
CA ARG A 437 -12.60 -11.54 -9.32
C ARG A 437 -12.54 -13.06 -9.32
N LEU A 438 -11.61 -13.59 -8.54
CA LEU A 438 -11.62 -14.99 -8.16
C LEU A 438 -12.25 -15.10 -6.77
N CYS A 439 -13.30 -15.91 -6.66
CA CYS A 439 -14.08 -16.05 -5.43
C CYS A 439 -14.20 -17.52 -5.02
N GLU A 440 -14.28 -17.75 -3.71
CA GLU A 440 -14.77 -19.00 -3.16
C GLU A 440 -16.26 -18.89 -2.84
N VAL A 441 -17.05 -19.88 -3.23
CA VAL A 441 -18.50 -19.91 -3.00
C VAL A 441 -18.84 -21.02 -2.03
N HIS A 442 -19.42 -20.64 -0.91
CA HIS A 442 -19.84 -21.54 0.15
C HIS A 442 -21.14 -22.29 -0.22
N PRO A 443 -21.43 -23.44 0.43
CA PRO A 443 -22.68 -24.18 0.23
C PRO A 443 -23.97 -23.37 0.47
N ASP A 444 -23.91 -22.35 1.32
CA ASP A 444 -25.02 -21.43 1.61
C ASP A 444 -25.09 -20.24 0.64
N GLY A 445 -24.18 -20.18 -0.34
CA GLY A 445 -24.09 -19.15 -1.36
C GLY A 445 -23.28 -17.91 -0.96
N ALA A 446 -22.75 -17.82 0.27
CA ALA A 446 -21.81 -16.74 0.62
C ALA A 446 -20.59 -16.78 -0.33
N SER A 447 -20.12 -15.61 -0.74
CA SER A 447 -19.04 -15.49 -1.73
C SER A 447 -17.88 -14.68 -1.14
N GLY A 448 -16.72 -15.32 -0.95
CA GLY A 448 -15.51 -14.70 -0.44
C GLY A 448 -14.54 -14.36 -1.57
N ARG A 449 -13.94 -13.17 -1.58
CA ARG A 449 -12.96 -12.81 -2.60
C ARG A 449 -11.60 -13.42 -2.24
N VAL A 450 -11.06 -14.23 -3.14
CA VAL A 450 -9.71 -14.82 -3.02
C VAL A 450 -8.67 -13.84 -3.57
N THR A 451 -8.87 -13.36 -4.79
CA THR A 451 -8.01 -12.36 -5.44
C THR A 451 -8.78 -11.64 -6.55
N TYR A 452 -8.20 -10.62 -7.17
CA TYR A 452 -8.80 -9.90 -8.27
C TYR A 452 -7.74 -9.32 -9.21
N GLY A 453 -8.19 -8.84 -10.37
CA GLY A 453 -7.41 -8.06 -11.31
C GLY A 453 -8.33 -7.11 -12.06
N VAL A 454 -7.78 -5.98 -12.52
CA VAL A 454 -8.50 -4.95 -13.27
C VAL A 454 -7.69 -4.56 -14.50
N LEU A 455 -8.37 -4.20 -15.59
CA LEU A 455 -7.72 -3.77 -16.82
C LEU A 455 -8.56 -2.71 -17.53
N ASN A 456 -7.91 -1.61 -17.89
CA ASN A 456 -8.43 -0.70 -18.89
C ASN A 456 -8.15 -1.32 -20.26
N LEU A 457 -9.21 -1.65 -21.00
CA LEU A 457 -9.09 -2.43 -22.24
C LEU A 457 -8.36 -1.66 -23.36
N CYS A 458 -8.20 -0.34 -23.24
CA CYS A 458 -7.34 0.44 -24.12
C CYS A 458 -5.85 0.11 -23.93
N HIS A 459 -5.47 -0.38 -22.75
CA HIS A 459 -4.10 -0.75 -22.38
C HIS A 459 -3.81 -2.24 -22.58
N ARG A 460 -4.68 -2.99 -23.29
CA ARG A 460 -4.54 -4.44 -23.55
C ARG A 460 -3.20 -4.88 -24.15
N ASN A 461 -2.52 -3.97 -24.87
CA ASN A 461 -1.24 -4.22 -25.55
C ASN A 461 -0.06 -3.49 -24.87
N GLY A 462 -0.25 -2.93 -23.68
CA GLY A 462 0.76 -2.18 -22.94
C GLY A 462 0.24 -0.83 -22.43
N HIS A 463 0.96 -0.28 -21.44
CA HIS A 463 0.53 0.93 -20.72
C HIS A 463 1.13 2.25 -21.25
N GLU A 464 2.16 2.19 -22.08
CA GLU A 464 2.82 3.40 -22.62
C GLU A 464 2.04 4.01 -23.79
N ALA A 465 1.49 3.15 -24.65
CA ALA A 465 0.80 3.54 -25.88
C ALA A 465 -0.59 2.88 -25.97
N PRO A 466 -1.54 3.19 -25.04
CA PRO A 466 -2.91 2.71 -25.14
C PRO A 466 -3.57 3.11 -26.47
N GLN A 467 -4.50 2.27 -26.91
CA GLN A 467 -5.22 2.40 -28.17
C GLN A 467 -6.69 2.08 -27.96
N ASP A 468 -7.56 2.87 -28.58
CA ASP A 468 -9.00 2.61 -28.58
C ASP A 468 -9.28 1.21 -29.17
N ILE A 469 -10.39 0.65 -28.75
CA ILE A 469 -10.96 -0.59 -29.27
C ILE A 469 -11.81 -0.25 -30.49
N VAL A 470 -11.87 -1.13 -31.48
CA VAL A 470 -12.84 -1.02 -32.57
C VAL A 470 -14.17 -1.62 -32.09
N PRO A 471 -15.25 -0.84 -31.96
CA PRO A 471 -16.51 -1.35 -31.45
C PRO A 471 -17.05 -2.53 -32.27
N GLY A 472 -17.44 -3.60 -31.59
CA GLY A 472 -17.95 -4.85 -32.17
C GLY A 472 -16.89 -5.81 -32.72
N GLU A 473 -15.62 -5.39 -32.80
CA GLU A 473 -14.53 -6.28 -33.21
C GLU A 473 -14.03 -7.09 -32.01
N ALA A 474 -13.80 -8.39 -32.23
CA ALA A 474 -13.26 -9.27 -31.20
C ALA A 474 -11.75 -9.09 -31.07
N PHE A 475 -11.26 -9.02 -29.84
CA PHE A 475 -9.84 -8.96 -29.49
C PHE A 475 -9.56 -9.86 -28.28
N GLU A 476 -8.28 -10.11 -28.04
CA GLU A 476 -7.81 -10.90 -26.91
C GLU A 476 -7.23 -9.98 -25.83
N ILE A 477 -7.41 -10.38 -24.58
CA ILE A 477 -6.70 -9.81 -23.43
C ILE A 477 -6.08 -10.91 -22.60
N ALA A 478 -4.99 -10.55 -21.94
CA ALA A 478 -4.31 -11.31 -20.92
C ALA A 478 -4.30 -10.47 -19.64
N LEU A 479 -4.75 -11.04 -18.53
CA LEU A 479 -4.82 -10.35 -17.24
C LEU A 479 -4.30 -11.26 -16.14
N THR A 480 -3.24 -10.80 -15.47
CA THR A 480 -2.74 -11.38 -14.23
C THR A 480 -3.55 -10.81 -13.06
N LEU A 481 -4.07 -11.69 -12.20
CA LEU A 481 -4.71 -11.31 -10.94
C LEU A 481 -3.65 -11.25 -9.83
N ASP A 482 -3.95 -10.60 -8.71
CA ASP A 482 -2.99 -10.45 -7.62
C ASP A 482 -2.56 -11.80 -7.01
N GLN A 483 -1.31 -11.86 -6.58
CA GLN A 483 -0.67 -12.99 -5.89
C GLN A 483 -1.45 -13.38 -4.64
N MET A 484 -1.60 -14.68 -4.38
CA MET A 484 -2.26 -15.16 -3.17
C MET A 484 -1.76 -16.55 -2.77
N ALA A 485 -1.79 -16.81 -1.46
CA ALA A 485 -1.75 -18.17 -0.90
C ALA A 485 -3.10 -18.48 -0.23
N TYR A 486 -3.92 -19.31 -0.88
CA TYR A 486 -5.28 -19.62 -0.42
C TYR A 486 -5.66 -21.08 -0.59
N ARG A 487 -6.33 -21.66 0.41
CA ARG A 487 -6.96 -22.97 0.36
C ARG A 487 -8.47 -22.83 0.32
N ILE A 488 -9.07 -23.30 -0.77
CA ILE A 488 -10.53 -23.46 -0.89
C ILE A 488 -10.89 -24.87 -0.46
N LYS A 489 -11.80 -25.00 0.51
CA LYS A 489 -12.17 -26.31 1.07
C LYS A 489 -13.06 -27.14 0.14
N ALA A 490 -12.94 -28.45 0.24
CA ALA A 490 -13.88 -29.39 -0.37
C ALA A 490 -15.34 -29.05 0.02
N GLY A 491 -16.27 -29.25 -0.91
CA GLY A 491 -17.68 -28.87 -0.73
C GLY A 491 -18.00 -27.44 -1.19
N MET A 492 -17.02 -26.64 -1.57
CA MET A 492 -17.18 -25.29 -2.11
C MET A 492 -17.06 -25.28 -3.63
N ARG A 493 -17.23 -24.10 -4.24
CA ARG A 493 -16.92 -23.87 -5.65
C ARG A 493 -15.89 -22.76 -5.79
N LEU A 494 -15.06 -22.85 -6.82
CA LEU A 494 -14.29 -21.72 -7.31
C LEU A 494 -15.12 -20.96 -8.34
N ARG A 495 -15.15 -19.64 -8.24
CA ARG A 495 -15.88 -18.75 -9.14
C ARG A 495 -14.93 -17.75 -9.79
N VAL A 496 -15.04 -17.59 -11.10
CA VAL A 496 -14.58 -16.38 -11.81
C VAL A 496 -15.79 -15.47 -12.01
N ALA A 497 -15.74 -14.26 -11.46
CA ALA A 497 -16.77 -13.24 -11.65
C ALA A 497 -16.21 -12.06 -12.45
N ILE A 498 -16.85 -11.73 -13.57
CA ILE A 498 -16.40 -10.72 -14.52
C ILE A 498 -17.42 -9.57 -14.55
N SER A 499 -16.95 -8.35 -14.35
CA SER A 499 -17.74 -7.12 -14.33
C SER A 499 -17.10 -6.03 -15.19
N SER A 500 -17.90 -5.07 -15.66
CA SER A 500 -17.42 -3.90 -16.44
C SER A 500 -17.27 -2.63 -15.61
N ALA A 501 -17.49 -2.70 -14.29
CA ALA A 501 -17.34 -1.62 -13.32
C ALA A 501 -16.90 -2.17 -11.96
N TYR A 502 -16.14 -1.38 -11.20
CA TYR A 502 -15.61 -1.80 -9.90
C TYR A 502 -15.40 -0.62 -8.94
N TRP A 503 -16.50 0.03 -8.58
CA TRP A 503 -16.57 1.21 -7.71
C TRP A 503 -16.63 0.81 -6.23
N PRO A 504 -15.97 1.53 -5.31
CA PRO A 504 -15.26 2.79 -5.47
C PRO A 504 -13.76 2.63 -5.76
N PHE A 505 -13.26 1.45 -6.13
CA PHE A 505 -11.83 1.32 -6.44
C PHE A 505 -11.48 2.04 -7.74
N LEU A 506 -12.26 1.83 -8.80
CA LEU A 506 -12.01 2.42 -10.11
C LEU A 506 -12.87 3.65 -10.36
N TRP A 507 -12.24 4.72 -10.85
CA TRP A 507 -12.99 5.80 -11.49
C TRP A 507 -13.60 5.27 -12.80
N PRO A 508 -14.89 5.56 -13.12
CA PRO A 508 -15.51 5.01 -14.31
C PRO A 508 -15.00 5.67 -15.58
N VAL A 509 -14.85 4.89 -16.66
CA VAL A 509 -14.65 5.42 -18.01
C VAL A 509 -15.81 6.31 -18.46
N ALA A 510 -15.56 7.23 -19.39
CA ALA A 510 -16.51 8.27 -19.81
C ALA A 510 -17.85 7.74 -20.36
N GLU A 511 -17.88 6.52 -20.90
CA GLU A 511 -19.09 5.88 -21.41
C GLU A 511 -19.25 4.47 -20.85
N ARG A 512 -20.49 4.09 -20.54
CA ARG A 512 -20.80 2.69 -20.19
C ARG A 512 -20.69 1.80 -21.42
N ALA A 513 -19.87 0.77 -21.30
CA ALA A 513 -19.68 -0.25 -22.31
C ALA A 513 -20.35 -1.57 -21.93
N THR A 514 -20.96 -2.21 -22.92
CA THR A 514 -21.32 -3.63 -22.88
C THR A 514 -20.19 -4.44 -23.47
N LEU A 515 -19.62 -5.33 -22.67
CA LEU A 515 -18.65 -6.31 -23.14
C LEU A 515 -19.38 -7.58 -23.58
N THR A 516 -18.92 -8.22 -24.65
CA THR A 516 -19.40 -9.54 -25.08
C THR A 516 -18.23 -10.52 -25.01
N LEU A 517 -18.27 -11.43 -24.03
CA LEU A 517 -17.30 -12.50 -23.85
C LEU A 517 -17.54 -13.60 -24.87
N LEU A 518 -16.49 -14.01 -25.58
CA LEU A 518 -16.57 -14.96 -26.68
C LEU A 518 -15.86 -16.27 -26.36
N GLU A 519 -14.68 -16.20 -25.73
CA GLU A 519 -13.91 -17.35 -25.26
C GLU A 519 -13.15 -16.95 -23.99
N GLY A 520 -12.77 -17.92 -23.17
CA GLY A 520 -11.95 -17.63 -22.00
C GLY A 520 -11.40 -18.87 -21.31
N ALA A 521 -10.30 -18.70 -20.60
CA ALA A 521 -9.74 -19.70 -19.71
C ALA A 521 -8.98 -19.05 -18.54
N LEU A 522 -9.11 -19.65 -17.36
CA LEU A 522 -8.30 -19.37 -16.18
C LEU A 522 -7.13 -20.33 -16.13
N GLU A 523 -5.91 -19.81 -16.04
CA GLU A 523 -4.69 -20.52 -15.68
C GLU A 523 -4.48 -20.33 -14.18
N LEU A 524 -4.71 -21.38 -13.39
CA LEU A 524 -4.67 -21.36 -11.93
C LEU A 524 -3.36 -21.97 -11.40
N PRO A 525 -2.59 -21.26 -10.55
CA PRO A 525 -1.37 -21.79 -9.95
C PRO A 525 -1.71 -22.68 -8.75
N VAL A 526 -1.84 -23.98 -8.99
CA VAL A 526 -2.23 -24.97 -8.00
C VAL A 526 -1.01 -25.53 -7.29
N HIS A 527 -0.91 -25.29 -5.99
CA HIS A 527 0.13 -25.86 -5.15
C HIS A 527 -0.18 -27.33 -4.85
N THR A 528 0.83 -28.21 -4.77
CA THR A 528 0.64 -29.63 -4.40
C THR A 528 0.14 -29.85 -2.97
N GLY A 529 0.01 -28.76 -2.21
CA GLY A 529 -0.55 -28.70 -0.87
C GLY A 529 0.39 -29.16 0.23
N SER A 530 0.08 -28.74 1.46
CA SER A 530 0.70 -29.22 2.70
C SER A 530 -0.36 -29.20 3.81
N GLU A 531 -0.36 -30.18 4.71
CA GLU A 531 -1.27 -30.17 5.88
C GLU A 531 -0.53 -29.76 7.15
N LYS A 532 0.75 -29.43 7.04
CA LYS A 532 1.62 -29.13 8.17
C LYS A 532 2.14 -27.71 8.04
N ASN A 533 2.40 -27.11 9.19
CA ASN A 533 3.17 -25.88 9.22
C ASN A 533 4.63 -26.21 8.84
N GLU A 534 5.07 -25.77 7.65
CA GLU A 534 6.41 -26.06 7.13
C GLU A 534 7.46 -25.10 7.69
N TRP A 535 7.01 -23.96 8.21
CA TRP A 535 7.85 -22.96 8.85
C TRP A 535 7.22 -22.44 10.13
N GLN A 536 8.03 -22.24 11.16
CA GLN A 536 7.59 -21.71 12.44
C GLN A 536 8.38 -20.45 12.74
N PHE A 537 7.69 -19.32 12.83
CA PHE A 537 8.25 -18.09 13.38
C PHE A 537 8.10 -18.06 14.89
N ASP A 538 8.97 -17.30 15.55
CA ASP A 538 8.81 -16.95 16.95
C ASP A 538 7.57 -16.08 17.17
N GLU A 539 7.09 -16.03 18.42
CA GLU A 539 6.02 -15.11 18.80
C GLU A 539 6.48 -13.66 18.63
N ALA A 540 5.58 -12.78 18.15
CA ALA A 540 5.86 -11.36 18.00
C ALA A 540 6.40 -10.74 19.30
N GLU A 541 7.54 -10.06 19.22
CA GLU A 541 8.08 -9.20 20.28
C GLU A 541 8.04 -7.72 19.87
N GLY A 542 8.14 -6.84 20.86
CA GLY A 542 8.31 -5.40 20.67
C GLY A 542 8.84 -4.73 21.93
N ALA A 543 9.45 -3.55 21.78
CA ALA A 543 9.75 -2.71 22.93
C ALA A 543 8.45 -2.15 23.56
N SER A 544 8.58 -1.50 24.72
CA SER A 544 7.46 -0.79 25.34
C SER A 544 6.79 0.17 24.35
N PRO A 545 5.47 0.11 24.19
CA PRO A 545 4.76 1.01 23.28
C PRO A 545 4.76 2.44 23.81
N TRP A 546 4.49 3.38 22.92
CA TRP A 546 4.22 4.76 23.29
C TRP A 546 2.98 4.86 24.20
N GLU A 547 3.13 5.47 25.38
CA GLU A 547 2.02 5.72 26.30
C GLU A 547 1.47 7.14 26.10
N ALA A 548 0.56 7.31 25.15
CA ALA A 548 -0.10 8.59 24.92
C ALA A 548 -1.23 8.85 25.93
N ARG A 549 -1.42 10.12 26.32
CA ARG A 549 -2.65 10.53 27.03
C ARG A 549 -3.73 10.86 26.00
N VAL A 550 -4.69 9.95 25.85
CA VAL A 550 -5.85 10.13 24.97
C VAL A 550 -6.76 11.24 25.52
N LEU A 551 -6.94 12.32 24.76
CA LEU A 551 -7.81 13.45 25.07
C LEU A 551 -9.17 13.33 24.38
N ARG A 552 -9.17 12.80 23.15
CA ARG A 552 -10.37 12.44 22.38
C ARG A 552 -10.13 11.06 21.77
N PRO A 553 -11.03 10.07 21.99
CA PRO A 553 -10.86 8.75 21.40
C PRO A 553 -11.04 8.80 19.88
N ALA A 554 -10.42 7.86 19.19
CA ALA A 554 -10.63 7.66 17.76
C ALA A 554 -12.06 7.17 17.46
N LEU A 555 -12.57 7.50 16.27
CA LEU A 555 -13.88 7.11 15.75
C LEU A 555 -13.76 6.80 14.26
N TYR A 556 -14.32 5.67 13.83
CA TYR A 556 -14.39 5.30 12.43
C TYR A 556 -15.83 4.97 12.04
N GLU A 557 -16.33 5.65 11.00
CA GLU A 557 -17.66 5.43 10.43
C GLU A 557 -17.56 5.33 8.90
N LYS A 558 -18.14 4.28 8.33
CA LYS A 558 -18.26 4.10 6.88
C LYS A 558 -19.70 3.75 6.53
N THR A 559 -20.37 4.65 5.81
CA THR A 559 -21.80 4.55 5.51
C THR A 559 -22.03 4.56 4.00
N GLN A 560 -22.93 3.71 3.53
CA GLN A 560 -23.43 3.74 2.16
C GLN A 560 -24.89 4.23 2.18
N VAL A 561 -25.19 5.23 1.35
CA VAL A 561 -26.53 5.80 1.21
C VAL A 561 -26.96 5.71 -0.24
N THR A 562 -28.15 5.18 -0.49
CA THR A 562 -28.81 5.28 -1.80
C THR A 562 -30.01 6.20 -1.68
N ASP A 563 -30.00 7.31 -2.42
CA ASP A 563 -31.19 8.12 -2.59
C ASP A 563 -32.15 7.39 -3.53
N LYS A 564 -33.30 6.92 -3.01
CA LYS A 564 -34.28 6.15 -3.79
C LYS A 564 -35.11 7.02 -4.73
N THR A 565 -35.04 8.35 -4.61
CA THR A 565 -35.70 9.30 -5.50
C THR A 565 -34.84 9.57 -6.73
N THR A 566 -33.53 9.79 -6.52
CA THR A 566 -32.60 10.17 -7.60
C THR A 566 -31.79 9.00 -8.17
N GLY A 567 -31.66 7.90 -7.43
CA GLY A 567 -30.79 6.78 -7.78
C GLY A 567 -29.32 6.98 -7.41
N GLU A 568 -28.93 8.16 -6.91
CA GLU A 568 -27.55 8.44 -6.50
C GLU A 568 -27.14 7.56 -5.32
N ILE A 569 -25.91 7.05 -5.38
CA ILE A 569 -25.28 6.28 -4.32
C ILE A 569 -24.08 7.05 -3.80
N ARG A 570 -23.98 7.14 -2.47
CA ARG A 570 -22.91 7.84 -1.76
C ARG A 570 -22.20 6.88 -0.81
N LEU A 571 -20.87 6.84 -0.88
CA LEU A 571 -20.01 6.32 0.18
C LEU A 571 -19.55 7.49 1.04
N ILE A 572 -19.79 7.43 2.33
CA ILE A 572 -19.43 8.46 3.29
C ILE A 572 -18.47 7.85 4.30
N LEU A 573 -17.27 8.40 4.39
CA LEU A 573 -16.26 8.03 5.38
C LEU A 573 -16.07 9.17 6.38
N HIS A 574 -15.98 8.83 7.66
CA HIS A 574 -15.56 9.74 8.72
C HIS A 574 -14.58 8.98 9.61
N ASP A 575 -13.32 9.39 9.58
CA ASP A 575 -12.24 8.75 10.33
C ASP A 575 -11.53 9.82 11.17
N ASP A 576 -11.81 9.81 12.46
CA ASP A 576 -11.20 10.63 13.50
C ASP A 576 -10.15 9.77 14.20
N LEU A 577 -8.87 10.09 14.00
CA LEU A 577 -7.76 9.35 14.62
C LEU A 577 -7.59 9.68 16.12
N GLY A 578 -8.48 10.50 16.66
CA GLY A 578 -8.47 10.98 18.03
C GLY A 578 -7.58 12.20 18.22
N LEU A 579 -7.49 12.65 19.47
CA LEU A 579 -6.58 13.69 19.93
C LEU A 579 -5.73 13.10 21.06
N ASN A 580 -4.43 13.05 20.86
CA ASN A 580 -3.48 12.45 21.79
C ASN A 580 -2.50 13.49 22.30
N GLU A 581 -2.12 13.43 23.58
CA GLU A 581 -1.01 14.21 24.14
C GLU A 581 0.17 13.29 24.44
N ASP A 582 1.35 13.64 23.92
CA ASP A 582 2.59 13.01 24.33
C ASP A 582 2.97 13.49 25.74
N PRO A 583 3.15 12.60 26.73
CA PRO A 583 3.43 13.00 28.11
C PRO A 583 4.87 13.52 28.33
N MET A 584 5.81 13.20 27.43
CA MET A 584 7.21 13.61 27.57
C MET A 584 7.43 15.06 27.15
N HIS A 585 6.75 15.51 26.10
CA HIS A 585 6.91 16.88 25.59
C HIS A 585 5.61 17.69 25.52
N GLY A 586 4.46 17.13 25.90
CA GLY A 586 3.18 17.83 26.01
C GLY A 586 2.58 18.28 24.68
N LEU A 587 3.06 17.75 23.55
CA LEU A 587 2.46 18.04 22.24
C LEU A 587 1.16 17.27 22.12
N ARG A 588 0.10 17.98 21.75
CA ARG A 588 -1.20 17.42 21.38
C ARG A 588 -1.26 17.34 19.87
N SER A 589 -1.65 16.20 19.33
CA SER A 589 -1.88 16.00 17.90
C SER A 589 -3.21 15.28 17.65
N GLY A 590 -3.94 15.76 16.65
CA GLY A 590 -5.20 15.18 16.22
C GLY A 590 -5.41 15.31 14.73
N THR A 591 -6.11 14.34 14.15
CA THR A 591 -6.34 14.26 12.71
C THR A 591 -7.74 13.72 12.46
N VAL A 592 -8.49 14.36 11.56
CA VAL A 592 -9.79 13.85 11.11
C VAL A 592 -9.86 13.94 9.59
N THR A 593 -10.34 12.88 8.95
CA THR A 593 -10.70 12.89 7.52
C THR A 593 -12.18 12.59 7.32
N ARG A 594 -12.76 13.23 6.32
CA ARG A 594 -14.16 13.07 5.90
C ARG A 594 -14.18 12.96 4.39
N GLU A 595 -14.77 11.89 3.88
CA GLU A 595 -14.84 11.66 2.44
C GLU A 595 -16.27 11.39 2.00
N VAL A 596 -16.63 11.89 0.83
CA VAL A 596 -17.89 11.57 0.17
C VAL A 596 -17.64 11.25 -1.30
N TRP A 597 -17.85 9.99 -1.66
CA TRP A 597 -17.78 9.50 -3.04
C TRP A 597 -19.16 9.26 -3.59
N ARG A 598 -19.46 9.73 -4.81
CA ARG A 598 -20.80 9.63 -5.42
C ARG A 598 -20.75 9.01 -6.79
N ILE A 599 -21.78 8.22 -7.10
CA ILE A 599 -22.01 7.64 -8.42
C ILE A 599 -23.50 7.38 -8.61
N HIS A 600 -23.96 7.34 -9.86
CA HIS A 600 -25.27 6.85 -10.26
C HIS A 600 -25.04 5.54 -11.04
N PRO A 601 -25.84 4.47 -10.83
CA PRO A 601 -25.65 3.18 -11.49
C PRO A 601 -25.53 3.23 -13.02
N ASP A 602 -26.15 4.25 -13.64
CA ASP A 602 -26.26 4.37 -15.09
C ASP A 602 -25.49 5.54 -15.72
N ASP A 603 -24.90 6.45 -14.92
CA ASP A 603 -24.25 7.67 -15.44
C ASP A 603 -22.82 7.79 -14.92
N PRO A 604 -21.79 7.54 -15.76
CA PRO A 604 -20.40 7.65 -15.34
C PRO A 604 -19.95 9.10 -15.14
N LEU A 605 -20.64 10.07 -15.72
CA LEU A 605 -20.25 11.48 -15.68
C LEU A 605 -20.67 12.18 -14.37
N CYS A 606 -21.47 11.52 -13.53
CA CYS A 606 -21.81 12.03 -12.21
C CYS A 606 -20.79 11.64 -11.12
N ALA A 607 -19.77 10.85 -11.47
CA ALA A 607 -18.73 10.43 -10.54
C ALA A 607 -18.06 11.65 -9.88
N SER A 608 -18.02 11.66 -8.55
CA SER A 608 -17.36 12.71 -7.78
C SER A 608 -16.81 12.22 -6.46
N GLY A 609 -15.72 12.84 -6.00
CA GLY A 609 -15.15 12.68 -4.67
C GLY A 609 -14.96 14.04 -4.01
N ASP A 610 -15.41 14.19 -2.76
CA ASP A 610 -15.04 15.30 -1.89
C ASP A 610 -14.27 14.75 -0.68
N ILE A 611 -13.16 15.38 -0.32
CA ILE A 611 -12.32 14.99 0.83
C ILE A 611 -12.04 16.23 1.67
N HIS A 612 -12.22 16.12 2.98
CA HIS A 612 -11.94 17.17 3.95
C HIS A 612 -11.08 16.62 5.09
N TRP A 613 -9.89 17.17 5.26
CA TRP A 613 -9.02 16.89 6.39
C TRP A 613 -8.93 18.06 7.36
N THR A 614 -8.86 17.71 8.65
CA THR A 614 -8.51 18.60 9.75
C THR A 614 -7.24 18.07 10.42
N GLN A 615 -6.22 18.91 10.60
CA GLN A 615 -5.04 18.63 11.42
C GLN A 615 -4.99 19.59 12.59
N GLU A 616 -4.71 19.08 13.79
CA GLU A 616 -4.62 19.87 15.02
C GLU A 616 -3.28 19.61 15.70
N LEU A 617 -2.55 20.67 16.04
CA LEU A 617 -1.33 20.62 16.87
C LEU A 617 -1.40 21.67 17.97
N ALA A 618 -1.09 21.30 19.22
CA ALA A 618 -1.08 22.28 20.31
C ALA A 618 -0.10 21.93 21.44
N ARG A 619 0.47 22.94 22.08
CA ARG A 619 1.24 22.85 23.32
C ARG A 619 1.28 24.19 24.05
N GLY A 620 0.78 24.23 25.29
CA GLY A 620 0.66 25.49 26.04
C GLY A 620 -0.21 26.48 25.27
N ASP A 621 0.32 27.69 25.03
CA ASP A 621 -0.36 28.75 24.28
C ASP A 621 -0.19 28.62 22.75
N TRP A 622 0.70 27.73 22.28
CA TRP A 622 0.87 27.47 20.85
C TRP A 622 -0.19 26.48 20.37
N SER A 623 -0.96 26.87 19.36
CA SER A 623 -2.00 26.04 18.76
C SER A 623 -2.12 26.34 17.28
N ILE A 624 -2.13 25.28 16.47
CA ILE A 624 -2.23 25.32 15.03
C ILE A 624 -3.32 24.38 14.59
N ARG A 625 -4.11 24.83 13.61
CA ARG A 625 -5.06 23.99 12.90
C ARG A 625 -4.90 24.21 11.41
N THR A 626 -4.89 23.14 10.63
CA THR A 626 -5.05 23.24 9.17
C THR A 626 -6.30 22.50 8.73
N GLU A 627 -6.98 23.08 7.76
CA GLU A 627 -8.12 22.48 7.07
C GLU A 627 -7.77 22.39 5.60
N THR A 628 -7.97 21.22 5.02
CA THR A 628 -7.82 21.05 3.57
C THR A 628 -9.05 20.38 2.99
N THR A 629 -9.62 20.98 1.97
CA THR A 629 -10.69 20.37 1.19
C THR A 629 -10.21 20.14 -0.22
N ALA A 630 -10.53 19.00 -0.80
CA ALA A 630 -10.28 18.69 -2.20
C ALA A 630 -11.54 18.08 -2.82
N LYS A 631 -11.77 18.36 -4.09
CA LYS A 631 -12.86 17.82 -4.88
C LYS A 631 -12.38 17.38 -6.25
N MET A 632 -12.86 16.24 -6.73
CA MET A 632 -12.67 15.75 -8.09
C MET A 632 -14.00 15.33 -8.72
N TRP A 633 -14.21 15.68 -9.99
CA TRP A 633 -15.32 15.20 -10.84
C TRP A 633 -14.86 15.18 -12.30
N SER A 634 -15.68 14.63 -13.20
CA SER A 634 -15.31 14.54 -14.62
C SER A 634 -16.50 14.69 -15.55
N ASP A 635 -16.28 15.24 -16.74
CA ASP A 635 -17.16 15.05 -17.89
C ASP A 635 -16.57 13.99 -18.84
N ALA A 636 -17.05 13.96 -20.09
CA ALA A 636 -16.63 12.97 -21.08
C ALA A 636 -15.18 13.17 -21.57
N GLU A 637 -14.62 14.37 -21.42
CA GLU A 637 -13.31 14.75 -21.99
C GLU A 637 -12.34 15.24 -20.91
N THR A 638 -12.82 15.66 -19.74
CA THR A 638 -12.01 16.40 -18.76
C THR A 638 -12.31 15.97 -17.33
N TYR A 639 -11.27 15.77 -16.54
CA TYR A 639 -11.30 15.79 -15.09
C TYR A 639 -11.16 17.21 -14.57
N TYR A 640 -11.92 17.54 -13.54
CA TYR A 640 -11.88 18.81 -12.85
C TYR A 640 -11.48 18.56 -11.40
N LEU A 641 -10.56 19.38 -10.90
CA LEU A 641 -10.12 19.34 -9.51
C LEU A 641 -10.18 20.74 -8.92
N ALA A 642 -10.69 20.82 -7.69
CA ALA A 642 -10.68 22.02 -6.89
C ALA A 642 -10.18 21.70 -5.49
N GLY A 643 -9.47 22.63 -4.86
CA GLY A 643 -8.99 22.46 -3.50
C GLY A 643 -8.87 23.78 -2.77
N ARG A 644 -8.93 23.71 -1.44
CA ARG A 644 -8.77 24.84 -0.53
C ARG A 644 -7.94 24.39 0.65
N LEU A 645 -6.93 25.18 1.00
CA LEU A 645 -6.13 25.03 2.21
C LEU A 645 -6.37 26.25 3.08
N GLU A 646 -6.64 26.04 4.37
CA GLU A 646 -6.72 27.08 5.39
C GLU A 646 -5.82 26.71 6.57
N ALA A 647 -5.09 27.69 7.09
CA ALA A 647 -4.19 27.51 8.21
C ALA A 647 -4.45 28.56 9.29
N PHE A 648 -4.53 28.11 10.54
CA PHE A 648 -4.92 28.92 11.68
C PHE A 648 -3.85 28.88 12.78
N GLU A 649 -3.56 30.04 13.36
CA GLU A 649 -2.85 30.19 14.64
C GLU A 649 -3.86 30.53 15.72
N GLY A 650 -4.15 29.59 16.62
CA GLY A 650 -5.35 29.63 17.46
C GLY A 650 -6.61 29.71 16.59
N ASP A 651 -7.42 30.74 16.80
CA ASP A 651 -8.63 31.01 16.02
C ASP A 651 -8.41 31.98 14.84
N VAL A 652 -7.17 32.44 14.62
CA VAL A 652 -6.86 33.43 13.58
C VAL A 652 -6.42 32.72 12.31
N LEU A 653 -7.15 32.95 11.21
CA LEU A 653 -6.71 32.54 9.87
C LEU A 653 -5.45 33.32 9.47
N VAL A 654 -4.35 32.61 9.26
CA VAL A 654 -3.04 33.22 8.91
C VAL A 654 -2.64 32.96 7.47
N TYR A 655 -3.22 31.95 6.82
CA TYR A 655 -2.99 31.65 5.42
C TYR A 655 -4.18 30.90 4.83
N GLU A 656 -4.50 31.20 3.57
CA GLU A 656 -5.47 30.46 2.76
C GLU A 656 -4.98 30.36 1.31
N ARG A 657 -5.30 29.25 0.64
CA ARG A 657 -5.00 29.05 -0.78
C ARG A 657 -6.09 28.20 -1.43
N ASP A 658 -6.69 28.74 -2.48
CA ASP A 658 -7.57 27.99 -3.38
C ASP A 658 -6.78 27.55 -4.62
N VAL A 659 -7.06 26.34 -5.09
CA VAL A 659 -6.51 25.79 -6.35
C VAL A 659 -7.65 25.23 -7.18
N GLU A 660 -7.63 25.51 -8.48
CA GLU A 660 -8.54 24.92 -9.46
C GLU A 660 -7.72 24.53 -10.69
N THR A 661 -7.94 23.32 -11.18
CA THR A 661 -7.24 22.80 -12.35
C THR A 661 -8.06 21.76 -13.09
N THR A 662 -7.66 21.47 -14.32
CA THR A 662 -8.31 20.50 -15.19
C THR A 662 -7.27 19.59 -15.83
N VAL A 663 -7.61 18.32 -15.98
CA VAL A 663 -6.77 17.33 -16.65
C VAL A 663 -7.61 16.65 -17.74
N PRO A 664 -7.20 16.68 -19.02
CA PRO A 664 -7.90 15.94 -20.08
C PRO A 664 -7.91 14.43 -19.80
N ARG A 665 -8.99 13.76 -20.16
CA ARG A 665 -9.07 12.28 -20.13
C ARG A 665 -8.26 11.71 -21.28
N ASP A 666 -7.38 10.77 -20.97
CA ASP A 666 -6.49 10.11 -21.90
C ASP A 666 -6.66 8.59 -21.77
N PHE A 667 -7.55 8.02 -22.58
CA PHE A 667 -7.96 6.60 -22.56
C PHE A 667 -8.62 6.13 -21.25
N THR A 668 -9.02 7.05 -20.38
CA THR A 668 -9.62 6.79 -19.05
C THR A 668 -11.07 7.25 -18.92
#